data_AF-A0A1M3C7S5-F1
#
_entry.id   AF-A0A1M3C7S5-F1
#
_cell.length_a   1.000
_cell.length_b   1.000
_cell.length_c   1.000
_cell.angle_alpha   90.00
_cell.angle_beta   90.00
_cell.angle_gamma   90.00
#
_symmetry.space_group_name_H-M   'P 1'
#
loop_
_entity.id
_entity.type
_entity.pdbx_description
1 polymer ?
#
loop_
_entity_poly.entity_id
_entity_poly.type
_entity_poly.pdbx_seq_one_letter_code
_entity_poly.pdbx_strand_id
1 'polypeptide(L)'
;MLKAIANLEEIGRVIRGHDPTKQADLDRLLIETDGTETKSRLGANAIVGTSMAIARAGARVSRKPLYAYLANAVGYRIPASMMNVINGGVHAANSLDFQEFMIVPHGAPSFREAIRWGSETYHALRALLVEKGLAAGVGDEGGFAPDLESHDAACSLIVEAIQRAGFIPGEQIALALDPAASSFWRNGSYDLKKSGAGTLDSVALEALYRDWIKRFPIVSIEDGFGENDWTAFQAQTAELGQAIQIVGDDLYVTNPKLIARGVAEKTTNAVLIKLNQIGTVTETIAAISACRAAGWNYIISHRSGETDDPFIADFAVAMNGGQIKAGAPCRGERLAKYNRLLEIEREVAGQSFYLSPFAADHAHSRNNNHTAGISLSSGHDVVAVIEEASSAQRCLTVAQRAAQLAGNVPLTALHICVDPAELIAAAEEIDLQTMRELREGTAQERLRQARHVFESWLACSGARVRWLEHIGDVTSSLVAEMKGAGLIAVARPHNLDAADALHAAIFNTGRPVLFVPTDGVLPPTLGEHIVIAWKPRTQARKAITRTIPWLRAAKQLTIVAVDESGTGQGCAEALGLLKEQGISAEVRHVHTQPGQHIGARLLSEAEAVAADAIVMGAFRFGQIFEWVFGGVTHEVLRHTRLPVFMMH
;
A
#
# COMPACT_ATOMS: atom_id res chain seq x y z
N MET A 1 -9.33 -21.07 31.94
CA MET A 1 -10.09 -19.89 31.48
C MET A 1 -10.76 -19.12 32.62
N LEU A 2 -11.45 -19.77 33.56
CA LEU A 2 -12.20 -19.09 34.65
C LEU A 2 -11.34 -18.21 35.58
N LYS A 3 -10.08 -18.56 35.85
CA LYS A 3 -9.17 -17.76 36.70
C LYS A 3 -8.82 -16.39 36.08
N ALA A 4 -8.54 -16.35 34.78
CA ALA A 4 -8.22 -15.09 34.09
C ALA A 4 -9.42 -14.13 34.08
N ILE A 5 -10.64 -14.67 33.95
CA ILE A 5 -11.88 -13.89 34.05
C ILE A 5 -12.04 -13.33 35.46
N ALA A 6 -11.79 -14.13 36.51
CA ALA A 6 -11.84 -13.65 37.89
C ALA A 6 -10.82 -12.52 38.16
N ASN A 7 -9.62 -12.61 37.56
CA ASN A 7 -8.59 -11.58 37.67
C ASN A 7 -9.00 -10.22 37.03
N LEU A 8 -10.00 -10.20 36.13
CA LEU A 8 -10.54 -8.95 35.57
C LEU A 8 -11.19 -8.07 36.64
N GLU A 9 -11.64 -8.62 37.76
CA GLU A 9 -12.17 -7.82 38.87
C GLU A 9 -11.06 -7.00 39.56
N GLU A 10 -9.88 -7.60 39.75
CA GLU A 10 -8.71 -6.89 40.29
C GLU A 10 -8.22 -5.82 39.30
N ILE A 11 -8.04 -6.21 38.02
CA ILE A 11 -7.68 -5.29 36.94
C ILE A 11 -8.66 -4.11 36.89
N GLY A 12 -9.97 -4.40 36.92
CA GLY A 12 -11.02 -3.40 36.86
C GLY A 12 -11.02 -2.44 38.05
N ARG A 13 -10.60 -2.86 39.25
CA ARG A 13 -10.42 -1.96 40.39
C ARG A 13 -9.25 -1.01 40.19
N VAL A 14 -8.15 -1.51 39.62
CA VAL A 14 -6.91 -0.75 39.44
C VAL A 14 -7.05 0.32 38.33
N ILE A 15 -7.66 -0.04 37.19
CA ILE A 15 -7.76 0.90 36.05
C ILE A 15 -8.93 1.89 36.15
N ARG A 16 -9.84 1.70 37.12
CA ARG A 16 -11.02 2.58 37.28
C ARG A 16 -10.60 4.01 37.54
N GLY A 17 -11.26 4.97 36.88
CA GLY A 17 -10.99 6.40 37.03
C GLY A 17 -9.81 6.92 36.22
N HIS A 18 -9.10 6.07 35.48
CA HIS A 18 -8.02 6.48 34.59
C HIS A 18 -8.54 6.85 33.19
N ASP A 19 -7.83 7.76 32.52
CA ASP A 19 -8.14 8.19 31.16
C ASP A 19 -7.71 7.10 30.15
N PRO A 20 -8.63 6.51 29.37
CA PRO A 20 -8.29 5.46 28.40
C PRO A 20 -7.43 5.96 27.23
N THR A 21 -7.24 7.27 27.06
CA THR A 21 -6.31 7.81 26.05
C THR A 21 -4.84 7.67 26.47
N LYS A 22 -4.56 7.34 27.74
CA LYS A 22 -3.22 7.13 28.30
C LYS A 22 -2.79 5.67 28.25
N GLN A 23 -2.78 5.08 27.05
CA GLN A 23 -2.49 3.66 26.81
C GLN A 23 -1.22 3.17 27.53
N ALA A 24 -0.11 3.90 27.37
CA ALA A 24 1.18 3.48 27.92
C ALA A 24 1.22 3.49 29.47
N ASP A 25 0.49 4.42 30.11
CA ASP A 25 0.42 4.49 31.56
C ASP A 25 -0.46 3.38 32.12
N LEU A 26 -1.58 3.09 31.45
CA LEU A 26 -2.47 1.99 31.81
C LEU A 26 -1.81 0.62 31.61
N ASP A 27 -1.12 0.40 30.48
CA ASP A 27 -0.38 -0.84 30.25
C ASP A 27 0.73 -1.03 31.29
N ARG A 28 1.45 0.04 31.66
CA ARG A 28 2.44 0.01 32.75
C ARG A 28 1.79 -0.38 34.08
N LEU A 29 0.65 0.23 34.40
CA LEU A 29 -0.09 -0.10 35.61
C LEU A 29 -0.55 -1.56 35.64
N LEU A 30 -0.98 -2.13 34.51
CA LEU A 30 -1.32 -3.56 34.41
C LEU A 30 -0.12 -4.46 34.68
N ILE A 31 1.05 -4.12 34.10
CA ILE A 31 2.31 -4.86 34.30
C ILE A 31 2.76 -4.79 35.75
N GLU A 32 2.78 -3.59 36.35
CA GLU A 32 3.16 -3.37 37.75
C GLU A 32 2.21 -4.08 38.70
N THR A 33 0.91 -4.09 38.39
CA THR A 33 -0.08 -4.82 39.18
C THR A 33 0.20 -6.31 39.13
N ASP A 34 0.43 -6.89 37.95
CA ASP A 34 0.80 -8.31 37.84
C ASP A 34 2.05 -8.65 38.66
N GLY A 35 3.10 -7.84 38.52
CA GLY A 35 4.35 -7.95 39.28
C GLY A 35 5.28 -9.08 38.86
N THR A 36 4.96 -9.84 37.80
CA THR A 36 5.81 -10.92 37.27
C THR A 36 6.32 -10.62 35.87
N GLU A 37 7.52 -11.09 35.52
CA GLU A 37 8.13 -10.84 34.20
C GLU A 37 7.29 -11.43 33.05
N THR A 38 6.64 -12.56 33.29
CA THR A 38 5.87 -13.32 32.29
C THR A 38 4.36 -13.07 32.35
N LYS A 39 3.90 -12.09 33.14
CA LYS A 39 2.48 -11.77 33.30
C LYS A 39 1.65 -12.96 33.81
N SER A 40 2.26 -13.78 34.67
CA SER A 40 1.76 -15.08 35.10
C SER A 40 0.71 -15.02 36.22
N ARG A 41 0.66 -13.93 37.00
CA ARG A 41 -0.23 -13.81 38.17
C ARG A 41 -1.66 -13.47 37.76
N LEU A 42 -1.81 -12.38 37.00
CA LEU A 42 -3.07 -11.95 36.41
C LEU A 42 -3.38 -12.73 35.13
N GLY A 43 -2.33 -13.19 34.43
CA GLY A 43 -2.44 -13.90 33.17
C GLY A 43 -2.28 -12.95 31.99
N ALA A 44 -1.33 -13.24 31.10
CA ALA A 44 -1.07 -12.48 29.88
C ALA A 44 -2.33 -12.30 29.01
N ASN A 45 -3.23 -13.29 29.02
CA ASN A 45 -4.52 -13.24 28.33
C ASN A 45 -5.49 -12.20 28.91
N ALA A 46 -5.56 -12.05 30.25
CA ALA A 46 -6.39 -11.03 30.88
C ALA A 46 -5.82 -9.62 30.64
N ILE A 47 -4.50 -9.49 30.70
CA ILE A 47 -3.80 -8.22 30.49
C ILE A 47 -3.93 -7.76 29.03
N VAL A 48 -3.65 -8.63 28.05
CA VAL A 48 -3.72 -8.23 26.63
C VAL A 48 -5.14 -7.89 26.20
N GLY A 49 -6.14 -8.66 26.68
CA GLY A 49 -7.54 -8.36 26.42
C GLY A 49 -7.96 -7.01 26.99
N THR A 50 -7.50 -6.68 28.21
CA THR A 50 -7.74 -5.37 28.83
C THR A 50 -7.03 -4.25 28.07
N SER A 51 -5.77 -4.45 27.72
CA SER A 51 -4.94 -3.50 26.98
C SER A 51 -5.56 -3.12 25.61
N MET A 52 -6.04 -4.11 24.87
CA MET A 52 -6.76 -3.92 23.60
C MET A 52 -8.11 -3.21 23.82
N ALA A 53 -8.84 -3.53 24.88
CA ALA A 53 -10.10 -2.86 25.22
C ALA A 53 -9.89 -1.38 25.58
N ILE A 54 -8.79 -1.06 26.28
CA ILE A 54 -8.38 0.32 26.59
C ILE A 54 -8.09 1.08 25.30
N ALA A 55 -7.32 0.49 24.36
CA ALA A 55 -7.05 1.13 23.07
C ALA A 55 -8.34 1.45 22.30
N ARG A 56 -9.30 0.52 22.29
CA ARG A 56 -10.62 0.74 21.68
C ARG A 56 -11.41 1.84 22.41
N ALA A 57 -11.34 1.91 23.74
CA ALA A 57 -11.96 2.98 24.51
C ALA A 57 -11.32 4.34 24.22
N GLY A 58 -9.98 4.41 24.16
CA GLY A 58 -9.23 5.61 23.80
C GLY A 58 -9.57 6.12 22.40
N ALA A 59 -9.70 5.22 21.42
CA ALA A 59 -10.14 5.55 20.07
C ALA A 59 -11.55 6.16 20.05
N ARG A 60 -12.50 5.56 20.79
CA ARG A 60 -13.88 6.05 20.92
C ARG A 60 -13.95 7.43 21.56
N VAL A 61 -13.22 7.64 22.67
CA VAL A 61 -13.13 8.95 23.34
C VAL A 61 -12.56 10.00 22.39
N SER A 62 -11.53 9.63 21.61
CA SER A 62 -10.90 10.51 20.63
C SER A 62 -11.70 10.69 19.33
N ARG A 63 -12.85 10.01 19.18
CA ARG A 63 -13.67 9.97 17.96
C ARG A 63 -12.87 9.61 16.70
N LYS A 64 -11.91 8.71 16.85
CA LYS A 64 -11.10 8.17 15.75
C LYS A 64 -11.39 6.68 15.57
N PRO A 65 -11.37 6.15 14.34
CA PRO A 65 -11.31 4.71 14.16
C PRO A 65 -10.01 4.16 14.76
N LEU A 66 -10.01 2.89 15.17
CA LEU A 66 -8.91 2.31 15.96
C LEU A 66 -7.56 2.41 15.24
N TYR A 67 -7.51 2.08 13.94
CA TYR A 67 -6.27 2.21 13.16
C TYR A 67 -5.72 3.65 13.17
N ALA A 68 -6.57 4.67 13.04
CA ALA A 68 -6.16 6.07 13.02
C ALA A 68 -5.80 6.60 14.42
N TYR A 69 -6.40 6.03 15.46
CA TYR A 69 -6.06 6.35 16.85
C TYR A 69 -4.67 5.83 17.21
N LEU A 70 -4.32 4.63 16.75
CA LEU A 70 -3.03 3.98 17.01
C LEU A 70 -1.91 4.41 16.05
N ALA A 71 -2.26 5.01 14.90
CA ALA A 71 -1.30 5.44 13.90
C ALA A 71 -0.51 6.68 14.33
N ASN A 72 0.79 6.66 14.06
CA ASN A 72 1.68 7.83 14.16
C ASN A 72 2.06 8.40 12.78
N ALA A 73 1.46 7.89 11.69
CA ALA A 73 1.83 8.21 10.31
C ALA A 73 0.76 9.04 9.58
N VAL A 74 1.17 9.74 8.51
CA VAL A 74 0.31 10.64 7.69
C VAL A 74 -0.43 9.87 6.56
N GLY A 75 -0.20 8.56 6.42
CA GLY A 75 -0.86 7.68 5.46
C GLY A 75 -0.98 6.24 5.95
N TYR A 76 -1.82 5.43 5.28
CA TYR A 76 -2.18 4.09 5.73
C TYR A 76 -1.74 3.00 4.74
N ARG A 77 -0.67 2.27 5.05
CA ARG A 77 -0.33 1.07 4.29
C ARG A 77 -1.28 -0.07 4.61
N ILE A 78 -1.98 -0.58 3.61
CA ILE A 78 -2.76 -1.81 3.74
C ILE A 78 -1.78 -2.99 3.60
N PRO A 79 -1.76 -3.93 4.56
CA PRO A 79 -0.75 -4.99 4.58
C PRO A 79 -0.98 -6.04 3.49
N ALA A 80 0.11 -6.52 2.90
CA ALA A 80 0.12 -7.76 2.11
C ALA A 80 -0.16 -8.95 3.04
N SER A 81 -1.07 -9.83 2.62
CA SER A 81 -1.41 -11.01 3.42
C SER A 81 -0.54 -12.20 3.03
N MET A 82 0.01 -12.88 4.03
CA MET A 82 0.46 -14.27 3.90
C MET A 82 -0.72 -15.17 4.26
N MET A 83 -1.23 -15.91 3.28
CA MET A 83 -2.43 -16.72 3.43
C MET A 83 -2.06 -18.19 3.51
N ASN A 84 -2.32 -18.82 4.65
CA ASN A 84 -2.15 -20.26 4.81
C ASN A 84 -3.08 -21.01 3.86
N VAL A 85 -2.54 -21.98 3.11
CA VAL A 85 -3.31 -22.81 2.17
C VAL A 85 -3.12 -24.31 2.35
N ILE A 86 -1.96 -24.76 2.84
CA ILE A 86 -1.70 -26.18 3.20
C ILE A 86 -1.05 -26.23 4.58
N ASN A 87 -1.53 -27.14 5.41
CA ASN A 87 -1.05 -27.42 6.75
C ASN A 87 -0.31 -28.75 6.83
N GLY A 88 0.67 -28.82 7.71
CA GLY A 88 1.38 -30.02 8.13
C GLY A 88 1.76 -29.96 9.61
N GLY A 89 2.82 -30.68 9.97
CA GLY A 89 3.45 -30.59 11.29
C GLY A 89 2.52 -30.98 12.42
N VAL A 90 2.37 -30.09 13.40
CA VAL A 90 1.45 -30.27 14.54
C VAL A 90 0.02 -29.80 14.25
N HIS A 91 -0.19 -29.04 13.18
CA HIS A 91 -1.51 -28.52 12.78
C HIS A 91 -2.30 -29.50 11.91
N ALA A 92 -1.66 -30.57 11.42
CA ALA A 92 -2.30 -31.62 10.65
C ALA A 92 -1.73 -33.00 10.96
N ALA A 93 -2.63 -33.99 11.05
CA ALA A 93 -2.26 -35.39 11.12
C ALA A 93 -2.06 -35.96 9.70
N ASN A 94 -1.04 -35.47 8.99
CA ASN A 94 -0.68 -35.90 7.64
C ASN A 94 0.82 -36.21 7.52
N SER A 95 1.27 -36.47 6.30
CA SER A 95 2.65 -36.79 5.93
C SER A 95 3.60 -35.59 5.85
N LEU A 96 3.18 -34.36 6.18
CA LEU A 96 4.06 -33.19 6.11
C LEU A 96 4.65 -32.86 7.47
N ASP A 97 5.96 -32.65 7.55
CA ASP A 97 6.62 -32.15 8.78
C ASP A 97 6.49 -30.62 8.97
N PHE A 98 6.48 -29.83 7.91
CA PHE A 98 6.39 -28.36 7.98
C PHE A 98 4.98 -27.93 8.32
N GLN A 99 4.85 -26.90 9.16
CA GLN A 99 3.57 -26.52 9.72
C GLN A 99 2.65 -25.82 8.72
N GLU A 100 3.13 -24.79 8.01
CA GLU A 100 2.30 -24.05 7.04
C GLU A 100 3.02 -23.79 5.71
N PHE A 101 2.25 -23.91 4.65
CA PHE A 101 2.59 -23.44 3.31
C PHE A 101 1.56 -22.39 2.91
N MET A 102 2.06 -21.20 2.60
CA MET A 102 1.27 -20.01 2.38
C MET A 102 1.43 -19.49 0.95
N ILE A 103 0.40 -18.80 0.47
CA ILE A 103 0.48 -17.95 -0.72
C ILE A 103 0.57 -16.48 -0.33
N VAL A 104 1.26 -15.70 -1.15
CA VAL A 104 1.46 -14.26 -0.96
C VAL A 104 1.09 -13.55 -2.26
N PRO A 105 -0.13 -13.00 -2.40
CA PRO A 105 -0.57 -12.26 -3.59
C PRO A 105 0.07 -10.86 -3.65
N HIS A 106 1.39 -10.81 -3.77
CA HIS A 106 2.19 -9.58 -3.67
C HIS A 106 2.12 -8.69 -4.91
N GLY A 107 1.77 -9.23 -6.09
CA GLY A 107 1.67 -8.47 -7.33
C GLY A 107 0.31 -7.80 -7.53
N ALA A 108 -0.61 -7.93 -6.58
CA ALA A 108 -1.94 -7.31 -6.68
C ALA A 108 -1.87 -5.78 -6.59
N PRO A 109 -2.71 -5.04 -7.33
CA PRO A 109 -2.70 -3.57 -7.32
C PRO A 109 -3.41 -2.95 -6.10
N SER A 110 -4.15 -3.74 -5.34
CA SER A 110 -4.86 -3.34 -4.13
C SER A 110 -5.04 -4.54 -3.20
N PHE A 111 -5.37 -4.29 -1.94
CA PHE A 111 -5.66 -5.35 -1.00
C PHE A 111 -6.93 -6.11 -1.38
N ARG A 112 -7.96 -5.41 -1.88
CA ARG A 112 -9.15 -6.03 -2.48
C ARG A 112 -8.80 -7.06 -3.54
N GLU A 113 -7.93 -6.70 -4.48
CA GLU A 113 -7.49 -7.64 -5.52
C GLU A 113 -6.63 -8.76 -4.93
N ALA A 114 -5.78 -8.47 -3.94
CA ALA A 114 -4.98 -9.47 -3.26
C ALA A 114 -5.83 -10.56 -2.58
N ILE A 115 -6.91 -10.17 -1.89
CA ILE A 115 -7.87 -11.11 -1.30
C ILE A 115 -8.58 -11.93 -2.36
N ARG A 116 -9.00 -11.30 -3.47
CA ARG A 116 -9.63 -12.01 -4.59
C ARG A 116 -8.68 -13.07 -5.18
N TRP A 117 -7.43 -12.70 -5.47
CA TRP A 117 -6.42 -13.60 -6.02
C TRP A 117 -6.14 -14.78 -5.10
N GLY A 118 -6.00 -14.50 -3.79
CA GLY A 118 -5.80 -15.52 -2.78
C GLY A 118 -6.99 -16.48 -2.65
N SER A 119 -8.23 -15.95 -2.68
CA SER A 119 -9.45 -16.77 -2.62
C SER A 119 -9.63 -17.65 -3.86
N GLU A 120 -9.44 -17.11 -5.06
CA GLU A 120 -9.49 -17.87 -6.31
C GLU A 120 -8.44 -19.00 -6.33
N THR A 121 -7.21 -18.70 -5.90
CA THR A 121 -6.13 -19.69 -5.77
C THR A 121 -6.46 -20.77 -4.73
N TYR A 122 -7.01 -20.39 -3.57
CA TYR A 122 -7.44 -21.33 -2.54
C TYR A 122 -8.54 -22.28 -3.04
N HIS A 123 -9.51 -21.79 -3.81
CA HIS A 123 -10.55 -22.62 -4.42
C HIS A 123 -10.01 -23.49 -5.56
N ALA A 124 -9.07 -22.99 -6.37
CA ALA A 124 -8.38 -23.79 -7.38
C ALA A 124 -7.58 -24.94 -6.75
N LEU A 125 -6.88 -24.68 -5.64
CA LEU A 125 -6.17 -25.69 -4.86
C LEU A 125 -7.15 -26.76 -4.34
N ARG A 126 -8.30 -26.36 -3.79
CA ARG A 126 -9.34 -27.29 -3.34
C ARG A 126 -9.80 -28.20 -4.47
N ALA A 127 -10.01 -27.65 -5.67
CA ALA A 127 -10.42 -28.44 -6.83
C ALA A 127 -9.34 -29.45 -7.23
N LEU A 128 -8.06 -29.04 -7.26
CA LEU A 128 -6.94 -29.92 -7.55
C LEU A 128 -6.81 -31.07 -6.54
N LEU A 129 -7.01 -30.80 -5.25
CA LEU A 129 -7.02 -31.83 -4.21
C LEU A 129 -8.09 -32.88 -4.49
N VAL A 130 -9.32 -32.45 -4.77
CA VAL A 130 -10.43 -33.36 -5.09
C VAL A 130 -10.16 -34.16 -6.36
N GLU A 131 -9.64 -33.53 -7.41
CA GLU A 131 -9.30 -34.19 -8.68
C GLU A 131 -8.20 -35.26 -8.51
N LYS A 132 -7.22 -35.00 -7.66
CA LYS A 132 -6.14 -35.95 -7.33
C LYS A 132 -6.55 -36.98 -6.27
N GLY A 133 -7.81 -36.98 -5.83
CA GLY A 133 -8.31 -37.92 -4.81
C GLY A 133 -7.79 -37.67 -3.40
N LEU A 134 -7.28 -36.48 -3.12
CA LEU A 134 -6.70 -36.07 -1.84
C LEU A 134 -7.75 -35.43 -0.92
N ALA A 135 -7.50 -35.48 0.39
CA ALA A 135 -8.36 -34.86 1.38
C ALA A 135 -8.36 -33.33 1.26
N ALA A 136 -9.56 -32.73 1.24
CA ALA A 136 -9.76 -31.27 1.21
C ALA A 136 -10.35 -30.74 2.53
N GLY A 137 -10.08 -31.43 3.64
CA GLY A 137 -10.44 -30.97 4.99
C GLY A 137 -9.56 -29.81 5.43
N VAL A 138 -10.10 -28.93 6.28
CA VAL A 138 -9.44 -27.68 6.69
C VAL A 138 -9.06 -27.68 8.17
N GLY A 139 -7.81 -27.30 8.48
CA GLY A 139 -7.31 -27.13 9.85
C GLY A 139 -7.83 -25.86 10.53
N ASP A 140 -7.31 -25.54 11.72
CA ASP A 140 -7.75 -24.39 12.55
C ASP A 140 -7.51 -23.04 11.87
N GLU A 141 -6.44 -22.91 11.10
CA GLU A 141 -6.13 -21.71 10.30
C GLU A 141 -6.85 -21.71 8.94
N GLY A 142 -7.52 -22.81 8.60
CA GLY A 142 -8.32 -22.95 7.38
C GLY A 142 -7.55 -23.51 6.18
N GLY A 143 -6.23 -23.69 6.27
CA GLY A 143 -5.44 -24.40 5.26
C GLY A 143 -5.85 -25.88 5.15
N PHE A 144 -5.67 -26.47 3.97
CA PHE A 144 -5.97 -27.88 3.72
C PHE A 144 -4.93 -28.79 4.35
N ALA A 145 -5.31 -30.00 4.76
CA ALA A 145 -4.41 -30.99 5.34
C ALA A 145 -4.37 -32.31 4.54
N PRO A 146 -3.90 -32.29 3.27
CA PRO A 146 -3.79 -33.51 2.46
C PRO A 146 -2.58 -34.36 2.88
N ASP A 147 -2.66 -35.66 2.61
CA ASP A 147 -1.49 -36.54 2.59
C ASP A 147 -0.75 -36.36 1.26
N LEU A 148 0.50 -35.92 1.31
CA LEU A 148 1.37 -35.68 0.16
C LEU A 148 2.67 -36.46 0.28
N GLU A 149 3.27 -36.82 -0.85
CA GLU A 149 4.49 -37.64 -0.86
C GLU A 149 5.72 -36.91 -0.26
N SER A 150 5.75 -35.58 -0.32
CA SER A 150 6.86 -34.75 0.19
C SER A 150 6.43 -33.29 0.36
N HIS A 151 7.26 -32.48 1.01
CA HIS A 151 7.06 -31.03 1.04
C HIS A 151 7.20 -30.39 -0.35
N ASP A 152 8.09 -30.91 -1.20
CA ASP A 152 8.21 -30.48 -2.61
C ASP A 152 6.89 -30.65 -3.38
N ALA A 153 6.16 -31.73 -3.10
CA ALA A 153 4.84 -31.96 -3.68
C ALA A 153 3.83 -30.91 -3.21
N ALA A 154 3.92 -30.44 -1.96
CA ALA A 154 3.09 -29.35 -1.45
C ALA A 154 3.38 -28.03 -2.18
N CYS A 155 4.66 -27.64 -2.31
CA CYS A 155 5.06 -26.45 -3.06
C CYS A 155 4.61 -26.53 -4.53
N SER A 156 4.82 -27.67 -5.18
CA SER A 156 4.44 -27.90 -6.58
C SER A 156 2.93 -27.79 -6.79
N LEU A 157 2.15 -28.36 -5.87
CA LEU A 157 0.68 -28.31 -5.93
C LEU A 157 0.15 -26.88 -5.76
N ILE A 158 0.77 -26.08 -4.89
CA ILE A 158 0.41 -24.66 -4.72
C ILE A 158 0.73 -23.88 -6.01
N VAL A 159 1.89 -24.12 -6.63
CA VAL A 159 2.24 -23.49 -7.92
C VAL A 159 1.24 -23.87 -9.02
N GLU A 160 0.84 -25.15 -9.09
CA GLU A 160 -0.21 -25.62 -10.01
C GLU A 160 -1.55 -24.92 -9.75
N ALA A 161 -1.90 -24.71 -8.47
CA ALA A 161 -3.13 -23.99 -8.10
C ALA A 161 -3.11 -22.50 -8.50
N ILE A 162 -1.97 -21.82 -8.33
CA ILE A 162 -1.77 -20.42 -8.76
C ILE A 162 -1.99 -20.31 -10.27
N GLN A 163 -1.36 -21.20 -11.05
CA GLN A 163 -1.50 -21.23 -12.51
C GLN A 163 -2.94 -21.54 -12.93
N ARG A 164 -3.59 -22.50 -12.27
CA ARG A 164 -4.98 -22.86 -12.54
C ARG A 164 -5.97 -21.74 -12.25
N ALA A 165 -5.68 -20.91 -11.26
CA ALA A 165 -6.46 -19.70 -10.97
C ALA A 165 -6.22 -18.56 -11.99
N GLY A 166 -5.29 -18.73 -12.94
CA GLY A 166 -4.98 -17.75 -13.98
C GLY A 166 -3.93 -16.72 -13.57
N PHE A 167 -3.18 -16.97 -12.51
CA PHE A 167 -2.12 -16.08 -12.03
C PHE A 167 -0.72 -16.60 -12.38
N ILE A 168 0.26 -15.70 -12.42
CA ILE A 168 1.67 -15.99 -12.71
C ILE A 168 2.42 -16.22 -11.39
N PRO A 169 2.92 -17.44 -11.12
CA PRO A 169 3.72 -17.71 -9.93
C PRO A 169 4.98 -16.85 -9.88
N GLY A 170 5.28 -16.31 -8.69
CA GLY A 170 6.44 -15.44 -8.42
C GLY A 170 6.32 -14.00 -8.88
N GLU A 171 5.55 -13.71 -9.95
CA GLU A 171 5.28 -12.32 -10.35
C GLU A 171 4.03 -11.77 -9.65
N GLN A 172 2.95 -12.54 -9.63
CA GLN A 172 1.66 -12.14 -9.07
C GLN A 172 1.43 -12.74 -7.69
N ILE A 173 1.73 -14.03 -7.54
CA ILE A 173 1.56 -14.77 -6.28
C ILE A 173 2.82 -15.60 -6.01
N ALA A 174 3.46 -15.37 -4.87
CA ALA A 174 4.60 -16.15 -4.38
C ALA A 174 4.19 -17.10 -3.26
N LEU A 175 5.14 -17.90 -2.79
CA LEU A 175 5.00 -18.79 -1.64
C LEU A 175 5.71 -18.18 -0.42
N ALA A 176 5.15 -18.45 0.76
CA ALA A 176 5.84 -18.30 2.04
C ALA A 176 5.71 -19.59 2.84
N LEU A 177 6.72 -19.91 3.65
CA LEU A 177 6.77 -21.15 4.42
C LEU A 177 6.89 -20.83 5.90
N ASP A 178 6.23 -21.63 6.72
CA ASP A 178 6.45 -21.71 8.16
C ASP A 178 6.73 -23.18 8.53
N PRO A 179 8.01 -23.61 8.45
CA PRO A 179 8.44 -24.89 8.95
C PRO A 179 8.07 -25.15 10.42
N ALA A 180 8.08 -24.13 11.29
CA ALA A 180 8.03 -24.30 12.75
C ALA A 180 9.03 -25.36 13.25
N ALA A 181 10.30 -25.21 12.87
CA ALA A 181 11.29 -26.27 12.97
C ALA A 181 11.62 -26.73 14.40
N SER A 182 11.34 -25.90 15.41
CA SER A 182 11.38 -26.29 16.83
C SER A 182 10.57 -27.56 17.12
N SER A 183 9.47 -27.79 16.41
CA SER A 183 8.58 -28.95 16.63
C SER A 183 9.21 -30.31 16.26
N PHE A 184 10.13 -30.32 15.29
CA PHE A 184 10.83 -31.51 14.81
C PHE A 184 12.35 -31.47 15.04
N TRP A 185 12.85 -30.50 15.80
CA TRP A 185 14.25 -30.44 16.22
C TRP A 185 14.51 -31.32 17.46
N ARG A 186 15.50 -32.21 17.36
CA ARG A 186 15.89 -33.19 18.37
C ARG A 186 17.41 -33.36 18.38
N ASN A 187 18.04 -33.11 19.52
CA ASN A 187 19.47 -33.36 19.75
C ASN A 187 20.42 -32.75 18.68
N GLY A 188 20.11 -31.54 18.19
CA GLY A 188 20.91 -30.86 17.16
C GLY A 188 20.63 -31.30 15.72
N SER A 189 19.58 -32.08 15.47
CA SER A 189 19.15 -32.49 14.14
C SER A 189 17.64 -32.33 13.96
N TYR A 190 17.17 -32.26 12.72
CA TYR A 190 15.80 -32.04 12.31
C TYR A 190 15.22 -33.35 11.74
N ASP A 191 14.14 -33.86 12.34
CA ASP A 191 13.51 -35.12 11.93
C ASP A 191 12.36 -34.87 10.94
N LEU A 192 12.65 -35.01 9.64
CA LEU A 192 11.72 -34.83 8.52
C LEU A 192 11.29 -36.19 7.91
N LYS A 193 11.13 -37.21 8.75
CA LYS A 193 10.74 -38.55 8.29
C LYS A 193 9.31 -38.62 7.76
N LYS A 194 8.37 -37.78 8.19
CA LYS A 194 6.98 -37.86 7.70
C LYS A 194 6.93 -37.59 6.20
N SER A 195 7.68 -36.59 5.74
CA SER A 195 7.81 -36.18 4.33
C SER A 195 8.82 -37.01 3.54
N GLY A 196 9.46 -38.01 4.17
CA GLY A 196 10.44 -38.87 3.52
C GLY A 196 11.86 -38.29 3.40
N ALA A 197 12.12 -37.06 3.89
CA ALA A 197 13.44 -36.42 3.80
C ALA A 197 14.46 -36.93 4.84
N GLY A 198 14.02 -37.71 5.83
CA GLY A 198 14.89 -38.33 6.83
C GLY A 198 15.34 -37.34 7.91
N THR A 199 16.55 -37.53 8.46
CA THR A 199 17.10 -36.65 9.50
C THR A 199 18.20 -35.78 8.92
N LEU A 200 18.07 -34.46 9.09
CA LEU A 200 19.01 -33.45 8.58
C LEU A 200 19.69 -32.72 9.73
N ASP A 201 20.95 -32.33 9.56
CA ASP A 201 21.55 -31.29 10.41
C ASP A 201 21.19 -29.89 9.88
N SER A 202 21.61 -28.84 10.59
CA SER A 202 21.29 -27.46 10.21
C SER A 202 21.87 -27.08 8.83
N VAL A 203 23.03 -27.62 8.46
CA VAL A 203 23.67 -27.36 7.16
C VAL A 203 22.88 -28.01 6.02
N ALA A 204 22.44 -29.25 6.20
CA ALA A 204 21.64 -29.95 5.22
C ALA A 204 20.23 -29.34 5.08
N LEU A 205 19.63 -28.87 6.17
CA LEU A 205 18.35 -28.16 6.13
C LEU A 205 18.47 -26.80 5.44
N GLU A 206 19.55 -26.04 5.69
CA GLU A 206 19.84 -24.82 4.94
C GLU A 206 20.03 -25.09 3.44
N ALA A 207 20.75 -26.16 3.08
CA ALA A 207 20.92 -26.57 1.70
C ALA A 207 19.59 -26.91 1.01
N LEU A 208 18.65 -27.53 1.74
CA LEU A 208 17.29 -27.78 1.26
C LEU A 208 16.56 -26.47 0.96
N TYR A 209 16.59 -25.50 1.88
CA TYR A 209 15.98 -24.18 1.65
C TYR A 209 16.61 -23.47 0.44
N ARG A 210 17.93 -23.48 0.33
CA ARG A 210 18.68 -22.88 -0.80
C ARG A 210 18.28 -23.50 -2.15
N ASP A 211 18.03 -24.80 -2.18
CA ASP A 211 17.56 -25.48 -3.38
C ASP A 211 16.10 -25.11 -3.70
N TRP A 212 15.23 -25.08 -2.69
CA TRP A 212 13.82 -24.75 -2.87
C TRP A 212 13.59 -23.33 -3.36
N ILE A 213 14.31 -22.33 -2.87
CA ILE A 213 14.15 -20.95 -3.37
C ILE A 213 14.57 -20.79 -4.84
N LYS A 214 15.33 -21.75 -5.40
CA LYS A 214 15.65 -21.78 -6.84
C LYS A 214 14.55 -22.42 -7.67
N ARG A 215 13.82 -23.39 -7.09
CA ARG A 215 12.80 -24.19 -7.79
C ARG A 215 11.39 -23.64 -7.64
N PHE A 216 11.12 -22.96 -6.53
CA PHE A 216 9.81 -22.41 -6.19
C PHE A 216 9.93 -20.92 -5.88
N PRO A 217 8.90 -20.11 -6.19
CA PRO A 217 8.92 -18.68 -5.93
C PRO A 217 8.67 -18.39 -4.45
N ILE A 218 9.58 -18.83 -3.57
CA ILE A 218 9.49 -18.62 -2.12
C ILE A 218 10.12 -17.26 -1.81
N VAL A 219 9.36 -16.39 -1.14
CA VAL A 219 9.80 -15.04 -0.77
C VAL A 219 10.00 -14.85 0.74
N SER A 220 9.49 -15.77 1.56
CA SER A 220 9.61 -15.71 3.02
C SER A 220 9.67 -17.11 3.64
N ILE A 221 10.56 -17.29 4.62
CA ILE A 221 10.63 -18.49 5.48
C ILE A 221 10.58 -18.04 6.94
N GLU A 222 9.64 -18.60 7.70
CA GLU A 222 9.42 -18.36 9.13
C GLU A 222 9.91 -19.56 9.94
N ASP A 223 10.69 -19.33 11.00
CA ASP A 223 11.18 -20.37 11.90
C ASP A 223 11.78 -21.60 11.20
N GLY A 224 12.69 -21.35 10.26
CA GLY A 224 13.37 -22.39 9.49
C GLY A 224 14.28 -23.31 10.32
N PHE A 225 14.63 -22.91 11.54
CA PHE A 225 15.46 -23.68 12.48
C PHE A 225 14.83 -23.66 13.88
N GLY A 226 15.34 -24.50 14.78
CA GLY A 226 14.86 -24.53 16.16
C GLY A 226 15.11 -23.20 16.89
N GLU A 227 14.22 -22.81 17.80
CA GLU A 227 14.25 -21.54 18.56
C GLU A 227 15.59 -21.26 19.29
N ASN A 228 16.38 -22.31 19.57
CA ASN A 228 17.68 -22.19 20.24
C ASN A 228 18.88 -22.32 19.27
N ASP A 229 18.66 -22.58 17.99
CA ASP A 229 19.72 -22.73 16.96
C ASP A 229 20.03 -21.39 16.27
N TRP A 230 20.48 -20.41 17.07
CA TRP A 230 20.78 -19.04 16.61
C TRP A 230 21.87 -19.02 15.53
N THR A 231 22.84 -19.94 15.60
CA THR A 231 23.92 -20.04 14.62
C THR A 231 23.41 -20.45 13.25
N ALA A 232 22.44 -21.38 13.16
CA ALA A 232 21.83 -21.74 11.89
C ALA A 232 21.03 -20.60 11.26
N PHE A 233 20.26 -19.85 12.06
CA PHE A 233 19.58 -18.63 11.58
C PHE A 233 20.56 -17.58 11.06
N GLN A 234 21.68 -17.35 11.75
CA GLN A 234 22.74 -16.44 11.28
C GLN A 234 23.34 -16.89 9.95
N ALA A 235 23.61 -18.19 9.78
CA ALA A 235 24.12 -18.75 8.54
C ALA A 235 23.12 -18.54 7.38
N GLN A 236 21.85 -18.92 7.59
CA GLN A 236 20.78 -18.71 6.62
C GLN A 236 20.59 -17.24 6.27
N THR A 237 20.69 -16.33 7.25
CA THR A 237 20.55 -14.90 7.00
C THR A 237 21.74 -14.32 6.25
N ALA A 238 22.96 -14.75 6.58
CA ALA A 238 24.15 -14.35 5.85
C ALA A 238 24.09 -14.80 4.38
N GLU A 239 23.49 -15.94 4.11
CA GLU A 239 23.44 -16.50 2.76
C GLU A 239 22.22 -16.09 1.95
N LEU A 240 21.02 -16.24 2.52
CA LEU A 240 19.74 -16.12 1.82
C LEU A 240 18.99 -14.82 2.15
N GLY A 241 19.39 -14.10 3.20
CA GLY A 241 18.67 -12.95 3.74
C GLY A 241 18.62 -11.71 2.81
N GLN A 242 19.36 -11.71 1.70
CA GLN A 242 19.23 -10.71 0.64
C GLN A 242 18.17 -11.09 -0.40
N ALA A 243 17.88 -12.38 -0.58
CA ALA A 243 16.97 -12.89 -1.59
C ALA A 243 15.55 -13.10 -1.03
N ILE A 244 15.46 -13.51 0.24
CA ILE A 244 14.19 -13.83 0.89
C ILE A 244 14.10 -13.17 2.27
N GLN A 245 12.87 -13.03 2.74
CA GLN A 245 12.60 -12.70 4.12
C GLN A 245 12.79 -13.93 5.02
N ILE A 246 13.50 -13.76 6.13
CA ILE A 246 13.75 -14.76 7.16
C ILE A 246 13.11 -14.23 8.44
N VAL A 247 12.03 -14.89 8.86
CA VAL A 247 11.17 -14.44 9.96
C VAL A 247 11.46 -15.29 11.20
N GLY A 248 11.70 -14.63 12.33
CA GLY A 248 11.65 -15.29 13.63
C GLY A 248 10.30 -15.09 14.33
N ASP A 249 9.66 -16.18 14.76
CA ASP A 249 8.48 -16.18 15.63
C ASP A 249 8.84 -16.70 17.03
N ASP A 250 9.02 -18.02 17.18
CA ASP A 250 9.42 -18.65 18.45
C ASP A 250 10.79 -18.14 18.93
N LEU A 251 11.66 -17.75 17.98
CA LEU A 251 12.97 -17.16 18.27
C LEU A 251 12.88 -15.86 19.09
N TYR A 252 11.84 -15.05 18.86
CA TYR A 252 11.71 -13.72 19.45
C TYR A 252 10.54 -13.58 20.40
N VAL A 253 9.47 -14.39 20.25
CA VAL A 253 8.23 -14.33 21.04
C VAL A 253 7.71 -12.90 21.25
N THR A 254 7.82 -12.06 20.22
CA THR A 254 7.46 -10.63 20.26
C THR A 254 8.17 -9.84 21.38
N ASN A 255 9.32 -10.30 21.87
CA ASN A 255 10.07 -9.70 22.98
C ASN A 255 11.12 -8.68 22.47
N PRO A 256 11.00 -7.38 22.82
CA PRO A 256 11.94 -6.37 22.37
C PRO A 256 13.41 -6.66 22.69
N LYS A 257 13.72 -7.33 23.82
CA LYS A 257 15.09 -7.67 24.20
C LYS A 257 15.69 -8.74 23.29
N LEU A 258 14.91 -9.77 22.95
CA LEU A 258 15.34 -10.83 22.03
C LEU A 258 15.49 -10.30 20.61
N ILE A 259 14.58 -9.42 20.17
CA ILE A 259 14.67 -8.74 18.88
C ILE A 259 15.95 -7.89 18.83
N ALA A 260 16.24 -7.10 19.86
CA ALA A 260 17.45 -6.28 19.91
C ALA A 260 18.73 -7.14 19.84
N ARG A 261 18.74 -8.30 20.49
CA ARG A 261 19.83 -9.29 20.35
C ARG A 261 19.93 -9.81 18.93
N GLY A 262 18.81 -10.22 18.32
CA GLY A 262 18.75 -10.71 16.94
C GLY A 262 19.29 -9.68 15.93
N VAL A 263 18.96 -8.40 16.13
CA VAL A 263 19.48 -7.30 15.32
C VAL A 263 21.00 -7.18 15.47
N ALA A 264 21.51 -7.17 16.70
CA ALA A 264 22.95 -7.05 16.97
C ALA A 264 23.75 -8.23 16.37
N GLU A 265 23.17 -9.43 16.43
CA GLU A 265 23.78 -10.67 15.95
C GLU A 265 23.45 -10.97 14.47
N LYS A 266 22.69 -10.12 13.78
CA LYS A 266 22.22 -10.33 12.40
C LYS A 266 21.58 -11.70 12.17
N THR A 267 20.74 -12.12 13.12
CA THR A 267 20.19 -13.47 13.18
C THR A 267 19.08 -13.71 12.15
N THR A 268 18.25 -12.70 11.88
CA THR A 268 17.16 -12.76 10.89
C THR A 268 17.06 -11.39 10.19
N ASN A 269 16.04 -11.18 9.34
CA ASN A 269 15.72 -9.87 8.77
C ASN A 269 14.25 -9.46 8.97
N ALA A 270 13.47 -10.28 9.68
CA ALA A 270 12.08 -10.03 9.98
C ALA A 270 11.59 -10.72 11.27
N VAL A 271 10.49 -10.21 11.83
CA VAL A 271 9.90 -10.73 13.06
C VAL A 271 8.39 -10.93 12.91
N LEU A 272 7.89 -12.06 13.40
CA LEU A 272 6.45 -12.25 13.56
C LEU A 272 5.99 -11.61 14.88
N ILE A 273 4.96 -10.77 14.81
CA ILE A 273 4.48 -9.98 15.93
C ILE A 273 3.10 -10.49 16.36
N LYS A 274 3.03 -11.06 17.56
CA LYS A 274 1.81 -11.57 18.20
C LYS A 274 1.58 -10.84 19.52
N LEU A 275 0.52 -10.02 19.58
CA LEU A 275 0.22 -9.18 20.76
C LEU A 275 0.17 -9.99 22.06
N ASN A 276 -0.40 -11.18 22.00
CA ASN A 276 -0.60 -12.02 23.18
C ASN A 276 0.67 -12.76 23.65
N GLN A 277 1.75 -12.80 22.85
CA GLN A 277 3.04 -13.33 23.31
C GLN A 277 3.71 -12.36 24.29
N ILE A 278 3.63 -11.04 24.04
CA ILE A 278 4.24 -10.03 24.92
C ILE A 278 3.25 -9.49 25.96
N GLY A 279 1.97 -9.38 25.61
CA GLY A 279 0.87 -9.18 26.55
C GLY A 279 0.26 -7.77 26.64
N THR A 280 0.84 -6.75 26.03
CA THR A 280 0.22 -5.40 25.97
C THR A 280 0.39 -4.74 24.60
N VAL A 281 -0.49 -3.80 24.27
CA VAL A 281 -0.38 -2.97 23.05
C VAL A 281 0.90 -2.14 23.10
N THR A 282 1.24 -1.54 24.24
CA THR A 282 2.46 -0.72 24.39
C THR A 282 3.74 -1.52 24.18
N GLU A 283 3.89 -2.69 24.78
CA GLU A 283 5.08 -3.54 24.56
C GLU A 283 5.14 -4.07 23.11
N THR A 284 3.99 -4.33 22.50
CA THR A 284 3.94 -4.72 21.07
C THR A 284 4.43 -3.58 20.18
N ILE A 285 4.02 -2.33 20.43
CA ILE A 285 4.51 -1.15 19.70
C ILE A 285 6.03 -0.98 19.92
N ALA A 286 6.54 -1.27 21.12
CA ALA A 286 7.97 -1.23 21.40
C ALA A 286 8.76 -2.28 20.60
N ALA A 287 8.25 -3.51 20.49
CA ALA A 287 8.84 -4.56 19.65
C ALA A 287 8.90 -4.15 18.17
N ILE A 288 7.80 -3.58 17.66
CA ILE A 288 7.75 -3.05 16.29
C ILE A 288 8.72 -1.88 16.11
N SER A 289 8.85 -1.01 17.11
CA SER A 289 9.77 0.14 17.05
C SER A 289 11.23 -0.33 16.97
N ALA A 290 11.59 -1.42 17.68
CA ALA A 290 12.90 -2.04 17.56
C ALA A 290 13.15 -2.60 16.14
N CYS A 291 12.14 -3.25 15.53
CA CYS A 291 12.24 -3.74 14.15
C CYS A 291 12.43 -2.57 13.16
N ARG A 292 11.61 -1.51 13.27
CA ARG A 292 11.71 -0.31 12.42
C ARG A 292 13.08 0.36 12.52
N ALA A 293 13.60 0.51 13.73
CA ALA A 293 14.92 1.11 13.94
C ALA A 293 16.05 0.31 13.30
N ALA A 294 15.89 -1.01 13.19
CA ALA A 294 16.83 -1.91 12.53
C ALA A 294 16.61 -2.05 11.01
N GLY A 295 15.57 -1.42 10.45
CA GLY A 295 15.16 -1.64 9.06
C GLY A 295 14.63 -3.06 8.79
N TRP A 296 14.24 -3.79 9.84
CA TRP A 296 13.67 -5.13 9.73
C TRP A 296 12.20 -5.08 9.36
N ASN A 297 11.77 -6.06 8.57
CA ASN A 297 10.37 -6.29 8.32
C ASN A 297 9.68 -6.84 9.58
N TYR A 298 8.38 -6.63 9.71
CA TYR A 298 7.59 -7.22 10.79
C TYR A 298 6.19 -7.54 10.28
N ILE A 299 5.67 -8.67 10.74
CA ILE A 299 4.43 -9.24 10.25
C ILE A 299 3.48 -9.36 11.43
N ILE A 300 2.37 -8.63 11.39
CA ILE A 300 1.35 -8.77 12.44
C ILE A 300 0.64 -10.11 12.24
N SER A 301 0.58 -10.93 13.27
CA SER A 301 0.10 -12.31 13.16
C SER A 301 -1.11 -12.59 14.05
N HIS A 302 -1.98 -13.44 13.54
CA HIS A 302 -3.00 -14.15 14.30
C HIS A 302 -2.39 -15.24 15.20
N ARG A 303 -3.27 -16.01 15.86
CA ARG A 303 -2.96 -17.27 16.56
C ARG A 303 -3.82 -18.42 16.01
N SER A 304 -3.38 -19.66 16.21
CA SER A 304 -4.13 -20.85 15.81
C SER A 304 -5.53 -20.90 16.45
N GLY A 305 -5.63 -20.67 17.76
CA GLY A 305 -6.92 -20.37 18.41
C GLY A 305 -7.24 -18.89 18.32
N GLU A 306 -8.22 -18.51 17.48
CA GLU A 306 -8.64 -17.11 17.34
C GLU A 306 -10.07 -16.83 17.82
N THR A 307 -10.42 -15.54 17.81
CA THR A 307 -11.82 -15.04 17.88
C THR A 307 -12.19 -14.25 16.60
N ASP A 308 -13.43 -13.78 16.49
CA ASP A 308 -13.87 -12.87 15.42
C ASP A 308 -13.38 -11.42 15.63
N ASP A 309 -12.61 -11.13 16.68
CA ASP A 309 -12.04 -9.82 16.95
C ASP A 309 -11.05 -9.41 15.83
N PRO A 310 -11.26 -8.31 15.09
CA PRO A 310 -10.39 -7.91 14.00
C PRO A 310 -9.26 -6.95 14.43
N PHE A 311 -8.92 -6.84 15.71
CA PHE A 311 -7.94 -5.85 16.23
C PHE A 311 -6.64 -5.84 15.44
N ILE A 312 -6.12 -7.01 15.09
CA ILE A 312 -4.84 -7.12 14.37
C ILE A 312 -4.90 -6.51 12.96
N ALA A 313 -6.09 -6.40 12.34
CA ALA A 313 -6.26 -5.68 11.08
C ALA A 313 -6.05 -4.17 11.26
N ASP A 314 -6.78 -3.55 12.21
CA ASP A 314 -6.58 -2.14 12.55
C ASP A 314 -5.14 -1.87 13.02
N PHE A 315 -4.57 -2.79 13.81
CA PHE A 315 -3.20 -2.68 14.30
C PHE A 315 -2.17 -2.78 13.18
N ALA A 316 -2.33 -3.70 12.22
CA ALA A 316 -1.42 -3.83 11.08
C ALA A 316 -1.39 -2.56 10.22
N VAL A 317 -2.55 -1.95 9.99
CA VAL A 317 -2.65 -0.67 9.28
C VAL A 317 -2.02 0.46 10.10
N ALA A 318 -2.34 0.57 11.39
CA ALA A 318 -1.77 1.59 12.27
C ALA A 318 -0.25 1.53 12.35
N MET A 319 0.29 0.31 12.36
CA MET A 319 1.73 0.07 12.44
C MET A 319 2.44 0.21 11.09
N ASN A 320 1.73 0.36 9.98
CA ASN A 320 2.33 0.70 8.68
C ASN A 320 3.46 -0.26 8.23
N GLY A 321 3.46 -1.52 8.73
CA GLY A 321 4.51 -2.52 8.48
C GLY A 321 4.39 -3.23 7.15
N GLY A 322 3.18 -3.22 6.57
CA GLY A 322 2.95 -3.73 5.22
C GLY A 322 2.73 -5.22 5.10
N GLN A 323 2.68 -5.98 6.20
CA GLN A 323 2.47 -7.43 6.17
C GLN A 323 1.56 -7.89 7.31
N ILE A 324 0.73 -8.89 7.01
CA ILE A 324 -0.14 -9.57 7.97
C ILE A 324 -0.19 -11.09 7.69
N LYS A 325 -0.15 -11.92 8.74
CA LYS A 325 -0.40 -13.37 8.69
C LYS A 325 -1.71 -13.64 9.44
N ALA A 326 -2.79 -13.84 8.68
CA ALA A 326 -4.15 -13.95 9.23
C ALA A 326 -4.89 -15.24 8.82
N GLY A 327 -4.19 -16.22 8.25
CA GLY A 327 -4.70 -17.56 7.95
C GLY A 327 -5.28 -17.71 6.54
N ALA A 328 -6.06 -18.77 6.33
CA ALA A 328 -6.70 -19.02 5.04
C ALA A 328 -7.96 -18.16 4.86
N PRO A 329 -8.33 -17.79 3.62
CA PRO A 329 -9.54 -17.02 3.34
C PRO A 329 -10.82 -17.89 3.39
N CYS A 330 -11.08 -18.61 4.49
CA CYS A 330 -12.23 -19.51 4.59
C CYS A 330 -12.98 -19.52 5.94
N ARG A 331 -12.30 -19.47 7.09
CA ARG A 331 -12.94 -19.53 8.42
C ARG A 331 -13.33 -18.12 8.90
N GLY A 332 -14.48 -17.98 9.56
CA GLY A 332 -15.02 -16.69 10.03
C GLY A 332 -14.03 -15.88 10.88
N GLU A 333 -13.36 -16.57 11.82
CA GLU A 333 -12.23 -16.08 12.64
C GLU A 333 -11.16 -15.31 11.84
N ARG A 334 -10.85 -15.82 10.64
CA ARG A 334 -9.81 -15.32 9.71
C ARG A 334 -10.39 -14.24 8.81
N LEU A 335 -11.55 -14.54 8.21
CA LEU A 335 -12.29 -13.63 7.35
C LEU A 335 -12.64 -12.32 8.05
N ALA A 336 -12.88 -12.32 9.37
CA ALA A 336 -13.11 -11.10 10.13
C ALA A 336 -11.98 -10.07 9.96
N LYS A 337 -10.71 -10.52 9.90
CA LYS A 337 -9.55 -9.63 9.72
C LYS A 337 -9.48 -9.12 8.29
N TYR A 338 -9.69 -10.00 7.32
CA TYR A 338 -9.69 -9.61 5.90
C TYR A 338 -10.83 -8.66 5.56
N ASN A 339 -12.04 -8.93 6.07
CA ASN A 339 -13.19 -8.03 5.93
C ASN A 339 -12.90 -6.68 6.56
N ARG A 340 -12.31 -6.65 7.76
CA ARG A 340 -11.91 -5.39 8.39
C ARG A 340 -10.87 -4.63 7.58
N LEU A 341 -9.89 -5.31 6.98
CA LEU A 341 -8.92 -4.65 6.09
C LEU A 341 -9.57 -4.11 4.81
N LEU A 342 -10.55 -4.81 4.24
CA LEU A 342 -11.34 -4.29 3.11
C LEU A 342 -12.16 -3.05 3.49
N GLU A 343 -12.75 -3.06 4.69
CA GLU A 343 -13.44 -1.88 5.25
C GLU A 343 -12.47 -0.72 5.42
N ILE A 344 -11.31 -0.94 6.04
CA ILE A 344 -10.29 0.10 6.24
C ILE A 344 -9.81 0.63 4.89
N GLU A 345 -9.44 -0.24 3.93
CA GLU A 345 -9.03 0.18 2.59
C GLU A 345 -10.05 1.12 1.94
N ARG A 346 -11.34 0.85 2.14
CA ARG A 346 -12.45 1.71 1.69
C ARG A 346 -12.58 3.00 2.50
N GLU A 347 -12.48 2.93 3.84
CA GLU A 347 -12.56 4.07 4.77
C GLU A 347 -11.47 5.11 4.49
N VAL A 348 -10.27 4.66 4.12
CA VAL A 348 -9.10 5.51 3.85
C VAL A 348 -8.73 5.58 2.37
N ALA A 349 -9.68 5.27 1.48
CA ALA A 349 -9.44 5.31 0.04
C ALA A 349 -8.80 6.66 -0.38
N GLY A 350 -7.73 6.58 -1.17
CA GLY A 350 -6.94 7.76 -1.59
C GLY A 350 -5.95 8.29 -0.54
N GLN A 351 -5.98 7.78 0.69
CA GLN A 351 -4.94 7.94 1.73
C GLN A 351 -4.21 6.62 2.00
N SER A 352 -4.76 5.51 1.50
CA SER A 352 -4.19 4.18 1.54
C SER A 352 -3.42 3.80 0.29
N PHE A 353 -2.47 2.90 0.49
CA PHE A 353 -1.78 2.20 -0.58
C PHE A 353 -1.55 0.75 -0.18
N TYR A 354 -1.57 -0.14 -1.18
CA TYR A 354 -1.17 -1.52 -1.03
C TYR A 354 0.23 -1.67 -1.62
N LEU A 355 1.20 -2.01 -0.79
CA LEU A 355 2.55 -2.33 -1.24
C LEU A 355 3.02 -3.56 -0.50
N SER A 356 3.27 -4.62 -1.25
CA SER A 356 3.97 -5.78 -0.73
C SER A 356 5.48 -5.51 -0.68
N PRO A 357 6.18 -5.90 0.40
CA PRO A 357 7.64 -5.84 0.43
C PRO A 357 8.32 -6.79 -0.57
N PHE A 358 7.55 -7.69 -1.20
CA PHE A 358 8.05 -8.66 -2.18
C PHE A 358 7.75 -8.29 -3.63
N ALA A 359 7.04 -7.18 -3.87
CA ALA A 359 6.81 -6.73 -5.24
C ALA A 359 8.17 -6.48 -5.89
N ALA A 360 8.47 -7.23 -6.95
CA ALA A 360 9.77 -7.18 -7.60
C ALA A 360 10.09 -5.76 -8.03
N ASP A 361 11.26 -5.28 -7.62
CA ASP A 361 11.93 -4.17 -8.28
C ASP A 361 12.30 -4.68 -9.69
N HIS A 362 11.38 -4.60 -10.66
CA HIS A 362 11.66 -4.94 -12.07
C HIS A 362 12.85 -4.14 -12.67
N ALA A 363 13.45 -3.25 -11.89
CA ALA A 363 14.57 -2.41 -12.22
C ALA A 363 15.93 -2.89 -11.67
N HIS A 364 16.04 -4.09 -11.06
CA HIS A 364 17.33 -4.62 -10.57
C HIS A 364 17.88 -5.86 -11.31
N SER A 365 17.11 -6.57 -12.14
CA SER A 365 17.61 -7.76 -12.84
C SER A 365 18.19 -7.51 -14.26
N ARG A 366 18.35 -6.25 -14.72
CA ARG A 366 18.95 -5.98 -16.04
C ARG A 366 20.22 -5.12 -16.08
N ASN A 367 20.66 -4.50 -14.98
CA ASN A 367 21.72 -3.50 -15.03
C ASN A 367 22.93 -3.76 -14.13
N ASN A 368 23.42 -5.01 -14.07
CA ASN A 368 24.83 -5.26 -13.74
C ASN A 368 25.65 -5.43 -15.03
N ASN A 369 25.71 -4.37 -15.83
CA ASN A 369 26.86 -4.04 -16.67
C ASN A 369 26.66 -2.64 -17.26
N HIS A 370 27.73 -1.84 -17.16
CA HIS A 370 27.89 -0.48 -17.71
C HIS A 370 27.42 0.70 -16.85
N THR A 371 28.33 1.11 -15.96
CA THR A 371 28.77 2.51 -15.88
C THR A 371 29.21 3.01 -17.26
N ALA A 372 28.28 3.50 -18.07
CA ALA A 372 28.55 4.33 -19.24
C ALA A 372 27.30 5.14 -19.57
N GLY A 373 27.43 6.47 -19.64
CA GLY A 373 26.31 7.38 -19.88
C GLY A 373 25.62 7.09 -21.22
N ILE A 374 24.28 7.06 -21.22
CA ILE A 374 23.47 7.04 -22.43
C ILE A 374 22.18 7.87 -22.22
N SER A 375 22.15 9.00 -22.93
CA SER A 375 21.07 9.54 -23.78
C SER A 375 19.61 9.50 -23.28
N LEU A 376 19.12 10.68 -22.91
CA LEU A 376 17.71 11.09 -22.94
C LEU A 376 17.11 10.87 -24.35
N SER A 377 16.14 9.96 -24.51
CA SER A 377 15.26 9.96 -25.69
C SER A 377 14.00 9.11 -25.54
N SER A 378 13.02 9.59 -24.77
CA SER A 378 11.60 9.66 -25.19
C SER A 378 10.86 10.49 -24.14
N GLY A 379 10.16 11.55 -24.55
CA GLY A 379 9.59 12.56 -23.67
C GLY A 379 8.35 12.10 -22.90
N HIS A 380 8.52 11.13 -22.00
CA HIS A 380 7.43 10.52 -21.23
C HIS A 380 7.58 10.68 -19.71
N ASP A 381 8.54 11.46 -19.22
CA ASP A 381 8.74 11.65 -17.78
C ASP A 381 7.52 12.29 -17.13
N VAL A 382 7.10 11.78 -15.97
CA VAL A 382 6.07 12.42 -15.15
C VAL A 382 6.78 13.30 -14.12
N VAL A 383 6.39 14.57 -14.04
CA VAL A 383 6.91 15.49 -13.04
C VAL A 383 5.79 15.87 -12.07
N ALA A 384 5.92 15.49 -10.80
CA ALA A 384 5.04 15.92 -9.72
C ALA A 384 5.54 17.24 -9.14
N VAL A 385 4.76 18.31 -9.30
CA VAL A 385 5.05 19.62 -8.73
C VAL A 385 4.49 19.68 -7.30
N ILE A 386 5.35 20.06 -6.36
CA ILE A 386 5.05 20.13 -4.93
C ILE A 386 5.23 21.58 -4.47
N GLU A 387 4.14 22.33 -4.39
CA GLU A 387 4.13 23.68 -3.79
C GLU A 387 3.93 23.59 -2.27
N GLU A 388 3.05 22.69 -1.83
CA GLU A 388 2.63 22.58 -0.43
C GLU A 388 2.84 21.16 0.12
N ALA A 389 3.30 21.05 1.36
CA ALA A 389 3.49 19.76 2.02
C ALA A 389 2.17 18.99 2.24
N SER A 390 1.06 19.70 2.45
CA SER A 390 -0.27 19.14 2.71
C SER A 390 -0.85 18.37 1.53
N SER A 391 -0.50 18.77 0.29
CA SER A 391 -0.95 18.13 -0.95
C SER A 391 0.11 17.27 -1.62
N ALA A 392 1.36 17.34 -1.16
CA ALA A 392 2.52 16.63 -1.72
C ALA A 392 2.28 15.11 -1.88
N GLN A 393 1.82 14.44 -0.82
CA GLN A 393 1.60 12.99 -0.85
C GLN A 393 0.55 12.59 -1.90
N ARG A 394 -0.53 13.37 -2.03
CA ARG A 394 -1.56 13.14 -3.05
C ARG A 394 -1.02 13.33 -4.46
N CYS A 395 -0.31 14.43 -4.67
CA CYS A 395 0.33 14.74 -5.96
C CYS A 395 1.27 13.61 -6.37
N LEU A 396 2.18 13.21 -5.47
CA LEU A 396 3.14 12.11 -5.68
C LEU A 396 2.46 10.78 -5.99
N THR A 397 1.39 10.44 -5.24
CA THR A 397 0.65 9.19 -5.44
C THR A 397 -0.02 9.13 -6.80
N VAL A 398 -0.69 10.21 -7.22
CA VAL A 398 -1.35 10.26 -8.53
C VAL A 398 -0.34 10.34 -9.67
N ALA A 399 0.78 11.04 -9.47
CA ALA A 399 1.89 11.08 -10.42
C ALA A 399 2.55 9.70 -10.60
N GLN A 400 2.75 8.95 -9.52
CA GLN A 400 3.24 7.57 -9.58
C GLN A 400 2.29 6.67 -10.35
N ARG A 401 0.98 6.76 -10.11
CA ARG A 401 -0.02 6.02 -10.88
C ARG A 401 0.00 6.38 -12.37
N ALA A 402 0.17 7.66 -12.69
CA ALA A 402 0.34 8.11 -14.07
C ALA A 402 1.62 7.57 -14.70
N ALA A 403 2.72 7.52 -13.95
CA ALA A 403 3.97 6.95 -14.42
C ALA A 403 3.85 5.43 -14.67
N GLN A 404 3.16 4.71 -13.78
CA GLN A 404 2.86 3.29 -13.91
C GLN A 404 1.96 3.01 -15.12
N LEU A 405 0.88 3.77 -15.29
CA LEU A 405 -0.06 3.64 -16.41
C LEU A 405 0.66 3.83 -17.76
N ALA A 406 1.62 4.74 -17.85
CA ALA A 406 2.42 4.97 -19.06
C ALA A 406 3.58 3.98 -19.26
N GLY A 407 3.64 2.87 -18.52
CA GLY A 407 4.67 1.84 -18.66
C GLY A 407 5.90 2.04 -17.75
N ASN A 408 5.68 2.52 -16.52
CA ASN A 408 6.73 2.78 -15.52
C ASN A 408 7.79 3.80 -15.98
N VAL A 409 7.32 4.89 -16.57
CA VAL A 409 8.18 6.01 -17.00
C VAL A 409 8.83 6.72 -15.80
N PRO A 410 9.95 7.44 -15.98
CA PRO A 410 10.61 8.12 -14.88
C PRO A 410 9.69 9.12 -14.16
N LEU A 411 9.76 9.14 -12.83
CA LEU A 411 9.05 10.10 -11.98
C LEU A 411 10.04 11.07 -11.33
N THR A 412 9.76 12.36 -11.46
CA THR A 412 10.50 13.43 -10.77
C THR A 412 9.56 14.16 -9.84
N ALA A 413 9.99 14.41 -8.61
CA ALA A 413 9.34 15.28 -7.65
C ALA A 413 10.08 16.62 -7.65
N LEU A 414 9.39 17.68 -8.07
CA LEU A 414 9.91 19.04 -8.13
C LEU A 414 9.23 19.89 -7.05
N HIS A 415 9.95 20.19 -5.99
CA HIS A 415 9.51 21.17 -5.01
C HIS A 415 9.85 22.58 -5.50
N ILE A 416 8.85 23.45 -5.53
CA ILE A 416 9.01 24.86 -5.89
C ILE A 416 8.38 25.69 -4.78
N CYS A 417 9.11 26.65 -4.25
CA CYS A 417 8.54 27.68 -3.38
C CYS A 417 9.21 29.04 -3.64
N VAL A 418 8.46 30.12 -3.46
CA VAL A 418 9.00 31.49 -3.47
C VAL A 418 9.64 31.76 -2.10
N ASP A 419 10.65 32.62 -1.99
CA ASP A 419 11.11 33.06 -0.67
C ASP A 419 10.10 34.08 -0.08
N PRO A 420 9.43 33.79 1.06
CA PRO A 420 8.51 34.75 1.68
C PRO A 420 9.17 36.10 2.00
N ALA A 421 10.49 36.12 2.25
CA ALA A 421 11.21 37.36 2.52
C ALA A 421 11.27 38.28 1.29
N GLU A 422 11.34 37.71 0.07
CA GLU A 422 11.32 38.47 -1.19
C GLU A 422 9.93 39.02 -1.50
N LEU A 423 8.87 38.27 -1.16
CA LEU A 423 7.47 38.73 -1.28
C LEU A 423 7.17 39.94 -0.39
N ILE A 424 7.67 39.95 0.86
CA ILE A 424 7.52 41.08 1.80
C ILE A 424 8.26 42.32 1.29
N ALA A 425 9.45 42.14 0.71
CA ALA A 425 10.24 43.25 0.19
C ALA A 425 9.62 43.87 -1.08
N ALA A 426 8.83 43.10 -1.83
CA ALA A 426 8.18 43.51 -3.07
C ALA A 426 6.73 44.02 -2.90
N ALA A 427 6.07 43.76 -1.77
CA ALA A 427 4.66 44.09 -1.55
C ALA A 427 4.47 45.47 -0.90
N GLU A 428 3.68 46.34 -1.54
CA GLU A 428 3.24 47.63 -0.96
C GLU A 428 2.14 47.46 0.11
N GLU A 429 1.32 46.41 0.01
CA GLU A 429 0.33 45.97 1.01
C GLU A 429 0.40 44.44 1.18
N ILE A 430 0.26 43.94 2.41
CA ILE A 430 0.28 42.51 2.72
C ILE A 430 -1.14 41.96 2.57
N ASP A 431 -1.36 41.09 1.57
CA ASP A 431 -2.63 40.41 1.36
C ASP A 431 -2.79 39.12 2.20
N LEU A 432 -3.98 38.52 2.17
CA LEU A 432 -4.32 37.28 2.89
C LEU A 432 -3.42 36.09 2.51
N GLN A 433 -2.84 36.10 1.32
CA GLN A 433 -1.98 35.04 0.82
C GLN A 433 -0.56 35.19 1.36
N THR A 434 0.00 36.40 1.28
CA THR A 434 1.28 36.78 1.88
C THR A 434 1.27 36.50 3.39
N MET A 435 0.15 36.81 4.08
CA MET A 435 -0.03 36.47 5.50
C MET A 435 -0.01 34.97 5.80
N ARG A 436 -0.44 34.11 4.86
CA ARG A 436 -0.43 32.65 5.03
C ARG A 436 0.94 32.07 4.74
N GLU A 437 1.58 32.52 3.68
CA GLU A 437 2.96 32.11 3.34
C GLU A 437 3.91 32.45 4.49
N LEU A 438 3.70 33.59 5.16
CA LEU A 438 4.36 33.96 6.42
C LEU A 438 4.07 33.01 7.60
N ARG A 439 2.87 32.43 7.67
CA ARG A 439 2.49 31.45 8.71
C ARG A 439 3.03 30.05 8.45
N GLU A 440 3.28 29.70 7.18
CA GLU A 440 3.84 28.41 6.78
C GLU A 440 5.35 28.31 7.03
N GLY A 441 6.01 29.45 7.28
CA GLY A 441 7.42 29.55 7.63
C GLY A 441 8.29 29.97 6.45
N THR A 442 9.60 30.02 6.68
CA THR A 442 10.59 30.34 5.64
C THR A 442 10.57 29.31 4.51
N ALA A 443 11.14 29.65 3.35
CA ALA A 443 11.35 28.71 2.26
C ALA A 443 12.07 27.41 2.72
N GLN A 444 13.00 27.53 3.66
CA GLN A 444 13.70 26.38 4.25
C GLN A 444 12.78 25.49 5.10
N GLU A 445 11.86 26.07 5.88
CA GLU A 445 10.89 25.28 6.64
C GLU A 445 9.91 24.55 5.73
N ARG A 446 9.41 25.22 4.69
CA ARG A 446 8.51 24.62 3.70
C ARG A 446 9.20 23.49 2.93
N LEU A 447 10.44 23.71 2.50
CA LEU A 447 11.28 22.66 1.90
C LEU A 447 11.43 21.47 2.86
N ARG A 448 11.75 21.70 4.13
CA ARG A 448 11.90 20.63 5.12
C ARG A 448 10.61 19.83 5.30
N GLN A 449 9.47 20.49 5.36
CA GLN A 449 8.16 19.83 5.48
C GLN A 449 7.83 19.01 4.22
N ALA A 450 7.99 19.59 3.03
CA ALA A 450 7.75 18.90 1.76
C ALA A 450 8.70 17.70 1.59
N ARG A 451 9.98 17.87 1.96
CA ARG A 451 11.00 16.82 1.95
C ARG A 451 10.66 15.68 2.91
N HIS A 452 10.19 15.99 4.11
CA HIS A 452 9.76 14.98 5.08
C HIS A 452 8.57 14.15 4.56
N VAL A 453 7.58 14.80 3.95
CA VAL A 453 6.45 14.10 3.32
C VAL A 453 6.94 13.24 2.15
N PHE A 454 7.83 13.77 1.31
CA PHE A 454 8.44 13.04 0.22
C PHE A 454 9.20 11.81 0.69
N GLU A 455 10.07 11.92 1.71
CA GLU A 455 10.85 10.80 2.22
C GLU A 455 9.97 9.73 2.88
N SER A 456 8.95 10.16 3.63
CA SER A 456 7.97 9.25 4.24
C SER A 456 7.17 8.49 3.18
N TRP A 457 6.78 9.19 2.11
CA TRP A 457 6.12 8.60 0.95
C TRP A 457 7.07 7.70 0.15
N LEU A 458 8.33 8.11 -0.07
CA LEU A 458 9.34 7.36 -0.82
C LEU A 458 9.68 6.04 -0.14
N ALA A 459 9.84 6.05 1.18
CA ALA A 459 10.08 4.86 2.00
C ALA A 459 8.97 3.80 1.87
N CYS A 460 7.78 4.22 1.43
CA CYS A 460 6.60 3.37 1.35
C CYS A 460 6.03 3.17 -0.06
N SER A 461 6.53 3.89 -1.08
CA SER A 461 5.94 3.89 -2.43
C SER A 461 6.57 2.86 -3.37
N GLY A 462 7.80 2.41 -3.08
CA GLY A 462 8.59 1.59 -4.00
C GLY A 462 8.99 2.33 -5.30
N ALA A 463 8.71 3.64 -5.41
CA ALA A 463 9.03 4.42 -6.60
C ALA A 463 10.49 4.87 -6.58
N ARG A 464 11.15 4.81 -7.75
CA ARG A 464 12.42 5.53 -7.95
C ARG A 464 12.10 6.95 -8.40
N VAL A 465 12.25 7.89 -7.48
CA VAL A 465 11.90 9.29 -7.73
C VAL A 465 13.11 10.18 -7.61
N ARG A 466 13.35 10.98 -8.65
CA ARG A 466 14.33 12.06 -8.59
C ARG A 466 13.72 13.25 -7.85
N TRP A 467 14.39 13.75 -6.83
CA TRP A 467 13.97 14.95 -6.13
C TRP A 467 14.73 16.17 -6.66
N LEU A 468 13.99 17.25 -6.95
CA LEU A 468 14.50 18.55 -7.38
C LEU A 468 13.90 19.63 -6.51
N GLU A 469 14.70 20.67 -6.25
CA GLU A 469 14.35 21.77 -5.36
C GLU A 469 14.61 23.09 -6.09
N HIS A 470 13.63 23.99 -6.05
CA HIS A 470 13.81 25.35 -6.51
C HIS A 470 13.21 26.35 -5.52
N ILE A 471 14.02 27.32 -5.12
CA ILE A 471 13.59 28.47 -4.33
C ILE A 471 13.72 29.69 -5.22
N GLY A 472 12.58 30.29 -5.61
CA GLY A 472 12.56 31.40 -6.56
C GLY A 472 11.25 31.51 -7.34
N ASP A 473 11.29 32.19 -8.49
CA ASP A 473 10.13 32.42 -9.35
C ASP A 473 9.55 31.12 -9.89
N VAL A 474 8.28 30.85 -9.56
CA VAL A 474 7.61 29.57 -9.87
C VAL A 474 7.58 29.30 -11.37
N THR A 475 7.29 30.33 -12.18
CA THR A 475 7.07 30.16 -13.62
C THR A 475 8.36 29.79 -14.35
N SER A 476 9.44 30.54 -14.14
CA SER A 476 10.73 30.30 -14.78
C SER A 476 11.34 28.95 -14.36
N SER A 477 11.22 28.61 -13.08
CA SER A 477 11.64 27.32 -12.52
C SER A 477 10.93 26.15 -13.20
N LEU A 478 9.61 26.25 -13.29
CA LEU A 478 8.78 25.21 -13.89
C LEU A 478 9.10 25.10 -15.39
N VAL A 479 9.22 26.20 -16.12
CA VAL A 479 9.59 26.16 -17.56
C VAL A 479 10.99 25.56 -17.78
N ALA A 480 11.95 25.84 -16.90
CA ALA A 480 13.32 25.34 -17.03
C ALA A 480 13.39 23.81 -16.91
N GLU A 481 12.68 23.24 -15.94
CA GLU A 481 12.70 21.79 -15.64
C GLU A 481 11.81 20.96 -16.59
N MET A 482 10.82 21.58 -17.25
CA MET A 482 9.83 20.84 -18.06
C MET A 482 10.25 20.55 -19.51
N LYS A 483 11.53 20.80 -19.86
CA LYS A 483 12.07 20.50 -21.20
C LYS A 483 11.98 19.01 -21.56
N GLY A 484 12.05 18.10 -20.59
CA GLY A 484 11.94 16.64 -20.78
C GLY A 484 10.57 16.03 -20.42
N ALA A 485 9.69 16.77 -19.74
CA ALA A 485 8.46 16.21 -19.15
C ALA A 485 7.45 15.75 -20.22
N GLY A 486 6.92 14.54 -20.06
CA GLY A 486 5.76 14.04 -20.79
C GLY A 486 4.44 14.47 -20.17
N LEU A 487 4.40 14.65 -18.84
CA LEU A 487 3.22 15.05 -18.07
C LEU A 487 3.62 15.82 -16.81
N ILE A 488 2.84 16.83 -16.45
CA ILE A 488 3.03 17.61 -15.23
C ILE A 488 1.87 17.34 -14.28
N ALA A 489 2.12 16.68 -13.16
CA ALA A 489 1.12 16.51 -12.11
C ALA A 489 1.17 17.70 -11.14
N VAL A 490 0.02 18.34 -10.92
CA VAL A 490 -0.11 19.49 -10.02
C VAL A 490 -1.36 19.30 -9.16
N ALA A 491 -1.21 19.38 -7.83
CA ALA A 491 -2.34 19.32 -6.93
C ALA A 491 -3.18 20.60 -6.96
N ARG A 492 -4.48 20.48 -6.67
CA ARG A 492 -5.36 21.62 -6.48
C ARG A 492 -4.79 22.52 -5.36
N PRO A 493 -4.42 23.77 -5.66
CA PRO A 493 -3.98 24.70 -4.64
C PRO A 493 -5.16 25.15 -3.79
N HIS A 494 -4.89 25.58 -2.56
CA HIS A 494 -5.93 26.09 -1.65
C HIS A 494 -6.67 27.28 -2.22
N ASN A 495 -5.94 28.17 -2.90
CA ASN A 495 -6.52 29.26 -3.66
C ASN A 495 -6.28 28.99 -5.14
N LEU A 496 -7.31 28.47 -5.81
CA LEU A 496 -7.27 28.36 -7.26
C LEU A 496 -6.96 29.71 -7.88
N ASP A 497 -7.40 30.82 -7.27
CA ASP A 497 -7.30 32.15 -7.88
C ASP A 497 -5.86 32.74 -7.90
N ALA A 498 -4.90 32.07 -7.25
CA ALA A 498 -3.50 32.52 -7.13
C ALA A 498 -2.53 31.35 -7.34
N ALA A 499 -2.90 30.44 -8.23
CA ALA A 499 -2.25 29.16 -8.49
C ALA A 499 -1.07 29.26 -9.47
N ASP A 500 0.06 29.81 -9.05
CA ASP A 500 1.18 30.10 -9.95
C ASP A 500 1.75 28.86 -10.65
N ALA A 501 1.96 27.72 -9.96
CA ALA A 501 2.47 26.52 -10.64
C ALA A 501 1.44 25.88 -11.57
N LEU A 502 0.15 25.85 -11.18
CA LEU A 502 -0.90 25.31 -12.05
C LEU A 502 -1.05 26.16 -13.32
N HIS A 503 -0.99 27.48 -13.19
CA HIS A 503 -0.98 28.40 -14.32
C HIS A 503 0.22 28.17 -15.22
N ALA A 504 1.43 28.19 -14.65
CA ALA A 504 2.65 27.97 -15.41
C ALA A 504 2.61 26.62 -16.13
N ALA A 505 2.15 25.56 -15.46
CA ALA A 505 1.99 24.24 -16.04
C ALA A 505 1.04 24.25 -17.25
N ILE A 506 -0.13 24.87 -17.14
CA ILE A 506 -1.14 24.90 -18.20
C ILE A 506 -0.71 25.77 -19.39
N PHE A 507 -0.17 26.97 -19.14
CA PHE A 507 -0.01 28.00 -20.18
C PHE A 507 1.43 28.14 -20.69
N ASN A 508 2.45 27.80 -19.89
CA ASN A 508 3.85 28.13 -20.20
C ASN A 508 4.71 26.93 -20.60
N THR A 509 4.28 25.70 -20.33
CA THR A 509 5.11 24.50 -20.59
C THR A 509 4.82 23.81 -21.92
N GLY A 510 3.62 23.96 -22.46
CA GLY A 510 3.16 23.19 -23.63
C GLY A 510 3.06 21.69 -23.37
N ARG A 511 3.02 21.25 -22.11
CA ARG A 511 2.87 19.85 -21.68
C ARG A 511 1.45 19.60 -21.18
N PRO A 512 0.93 18.36 -21.29
CA PRO A 512 -0.30 18.01 -20.61
C PRO A 512 -0.12 18.12 -19.10
N VAL A 513 -1.16 18.59 -18.43
CA VAL A 513 -1.22 18.73 -16.98
C VAL A 513 -2.17 17.68 -16.41
N LEU A 514 -1.73 16.92 -15.44
CA LEU A 514 -2.57 16.08 -14.60
C LEU A 514 -2.92 16.86 -13.33
N PHE A 515 -4.10 17.46 -13.34
CA PHE A 515 -4.64 18.13 -12.17
C PHE A 515 -5.09 17.09 -11.13
N VAL A 516 -4.55 17.20 -9.91
CA VAL A 516 -4.81 16.27 -8.82
C VAL A 516 -5.75 16.91 -7.79
N PRO A 517 -6.98 16.43 -7.61
CA PRO A 517 -7.90 17.01 -6.64
C PRO A 517 -7.43 16.77 -5.20
N THR A 518 -7.56 17.79 -4.37
CA THR A 518 -7.26 17.72 -2.93
C THR A 518 -8.50 17.38 -2.09
N ASP A 519 -9.70 17.61 -2.63
CA ASP A 519 -10.96 17.29 -1.98
C ASP A 519 -11.47 15.89 -2.31
N GLY A 520 -12.11 15.25 -1.32
CA GLY A 520 -12.75 13.95 -1.50
C GLY A 520 -11.77 12.79 -1.65
N VAL A 521 -12.31 11.60 -1.88
CA VAL A 521 -11.56 10.35 -2.03
C VAL A 521 -10.96 10.28 -3.43
N LEU A 522 -9.65 10.08 -3.56
CA LEU A 522 -9.04 9.78 -4.86
C LEU A 522 -9.47 8.38 -5.32
N PRO A 523 -9.73 8.19 -6.63
CA PRO A 523 -9.92 6.86 -7.19
C PRO A 523 -8.77 5.92 -6.81
N PRO A 524 -9.01 4.61 -6.57
CA PRO A 524 -7.96 3.67 -6.18
C PRO A 524 -6.96 3.40 -7.31
N THR A 525 -7.41 3.59 -8.55
CA THR A 525 -6.68 3.34 -9.79
C THR A 525 -6.56 4.61 -10.62
N LEU A 526 -5.78 4.54 -11.70
CA LEU A 526 -5.79 5.53 -12.76
C LEU A 526 -5.74 4.74 -14.07
N GLY A 527 -6.78 4.82 -14.89
CA GLY A 527 -6.84 4.11 -16.18
C GLY A 527 -7.75 2.87 -16.22
N GLU A 528 -8.49 2.53 -15.18
CA GLU A 528 -9.56 1.53 -15.30
C GLU A 528 -10.66 2.04 -16.24
N HIS A 529 -11.10 3.28 -16.04
CA HIS A 529 -12.09 3.91 -16.92
C HIS A 529 -11.85 5.41 -17.01
N ILE A 530 -11.36 5.85 -18.18
CA ILE A 530 -11.12 7.27 -18.43
C ILE A 530 -12.26 7.87 -19.25
N VAL A 531 -12.79 8.99 -18.78
CA VAL A 531 -13.77 9.80 -19.52
C VAL A 531 -13.08 10.89 -20.32
N ILE A 532 -13.39 10.98 -21.61
CA ILE A 532 -12.91 12.06 -22.49
C ILE A 532 -14.04 13.07 -22.65
N ALA A 533 -13.91 14.23 -22.02
CA ALA A 533 -14.83 15.34 -22.17
C ALA A 533 -14.63 16.01 -23.53
N TRP A 534 -15.60 15.86 -24.43
CA TRP A 534 -15.44 16.23 -25.82
C TRP A 534 -16.30 17.43 -26.24
N LYS A 535 -15.61 18.44 -26.78
CA LYS A 535 -16.19 19.52 -27.58
C LYS A 535 -15.24 19.78 -28.75
N PRO A 536 -15.68 19.73 -30.02
CA PRO A 536 -14.80 19.75 -31.19
C PRO A 536 -14.05 21.09 -31.32
N ARG A 537 -12.89 21.19 -30.65
CA ARG A 537 -12.05 22.38 -30.51
C ARG A 537 -10.58 22.00 -30.35
N THR A 538 -9.70 22.95 -30.60
CA THR A 538 -8.23 22.77 -30.55
C THR A 538 -7.75 22.20 -29.22
N GLN A 539 -8.24 22.72 -28.09
CA GLN A 539 -7.85 22.27 -26.75
C GLN A 539 -8.21 20.80 -26.53
N ALA A 540 -9.43 20.38 -26.90
CA ALA A 540 -9.88 18.99 -26.75
C ALA A 540 -9.10 18.04 -27.68
N ARG A 541 -8.79 18.46 -28.91
CA ARG A 541 -7.92 17.70 -29.83
C ARG A 541 -6.51 17.53 -29.25
N LYS A 542 -5.93 18.60 -28.70
CA LYS A 542 -4.63 18.56 -28.04
C LYS A 542 -4.65 17.65 -26.81
N ALA A 543 -5.72 17.70 -26.01
CA ALA A 543 -5.85 16.87 -24.82
C ALA A 543 -5.79 15.38 -25.19
N ILE A 544 -6.56 14.92 -26.19
CA ILE A 544 -6.49 13.53 -26.68
C ILE A 544 -5.09 13.20 -27.21
N THR A 545 -4.58 14.00 -28.14
CA THR A 545 -3.32 13.69 -28.85
C THR A 545 -2.08 13.72 -27.94
N ARG A 546 -2.06 14.57 -26.91
CA ARG A 546 -0.96 14.66 -25.96
C ARG A 546 -1.04 13.65 -24.82
N THR A 547 -2.19 13.01 -24.62
CA THR A 547 -2.40 12.02 -23.55
C THR A 547 -2.48 10.57 -24.05
N ILE A 548 -2.17 10.33 -25.33
CA ILE A 548 -2.16 8.99 -25.94
C ILE A 548 -1.42 7.92 -25.13
N PRO A 549 -0.25 8.18 -24.49
CA PRO A 549 0.41 7.16 -23.67
C PRO A 549 -0.49 6.61 -22.56
N TRP A 550 -1.26 7.47 -21.89
CA TRP A 550 -2.19 7.07 -20.82
C TRP A 550 -3.50 6.50 -21.37
N LEU A 551 -4.03 7.09 -22.45
CA LEU A 551 -5.27 6.61 -23.09
C LEU A 551 -5.12 5.20 -23.68
N ARG A 552 -3.94 4.86 -24.21
CA ARG A 552 -3.65 3.53 -24.77
C ARG A 552 -3.62 2.44 -23.69
N ALA A 553 -3.16 2.79 -22.49
CA ALA A 553 -3.05 1.86 -21.37
C ALA A 553 -4.35 1.74 -20.56
N ALA A 554 -5.35 2.58 -20.83
CA ALA A 554 -6.62 2.52 -20.15
C ALA A 554 -7.44 1.29 -20.58
N LYS A 555 -8.12 0.64 -19.63
CA LYS A 555 -8.96 -0.55 -19.90
C LYS A 555 -10.26 -0.18 -20.59
N GLN A 556 -10.87 0.93 -20.20
CA GLN A 556 -12.10 1.44 -20.80
C GLN A 556 -12.03 2.95 -21.04
N LEU A 557 -12.57 3.39 -22.17
CA LEU A 557 -12.68 4.80 -22.53
C LEU A 557 -14.12 5.14 -22.89
N THR A 558 -14.60 6.29 -22.38
CA THR A 558 -15.90 6.85 -22.78
C THR A 558 -15.76 8.31 -23.18
N ILE A 559 -16.12 8.63 -24.41
CA ILE A 559 -16.26 10.00 -24.90
C ILE A 559 -17.61 10.53 -24.43
N VAL A 560 -17.60 11.61 -23.65
CA VAL A 560 -18.80 12.31 -23.20
C VAL A 560 -18.89 13.63 -23.93
N ALA A 561 -19.93 13.78 -24.77
CA ALA A 561 -20.27 15.05 -25.41
C ALA A 561 -21.55 15.61 -24.77
N VAL A 562 -21.40 16.77 -24.12
CA VAL A 562 -22.51 17.50 -23.52
C VAL A 562 -23.06 18.49 -24.55
N ASP A 563 -24.28 18.23 -25.03
CA ASP A 563 -24.94 19.00 -26.08
C ASP A 563 -25.91 20.03 -25.47
N GLU A 564 -25.78 21.28 -25.91
CA GLU A 564 -26.71 22.38 -25.58
C GLU A 564 -27.81 22.56 -26.66
N SER A 565 -27.63 21.96 -27.83
CA SER A 565 -28.37 22.25 -29.08
C SER A 565 -29.10 21.05 -29.71
N GLY A 566 -28.80 19.82 -29.26
CA GLY A 566 -29.47 18.58 -29.70
C GLY A 566 -29.08 18.10 -31.10
N THR A 567 -27.94 18.51 -31.64
CA THR A 567 -27.52 18.18 -33.01
C THR A 567 -26.71 16.89 -33.11
N GLY A 568 -26.20 16.33 -32.01
CA GLY A 568 -25.55 15.01 -31.96
C GLY A 568 -24.25 14.88 -32.78
N GLN A 569 -23.83 15.92 -33.49
CA GLN A 569 -22.66 15.92 -34.37
C GLN A 569 -21.45 16.46 -33.61
N GLY A 570 -20.50 15.57 -33.29
CA GLY A 570 -19.21 15.99 -32.73
C GLY A 570 -18.24 14.87 -32.40
N CYS A 571 -18.72 13.70 -31.96
CA CYS A 571 -17.85 12.62 -31.47
C CYS A 571 -17.11 11.83 -32.55
N ALA A 572 -17.54 11.91 -33.82
CA ALA A 572 -16.90 11.22 -34.94
C ALA A 572 -15.42 11.62 -35.10
N GLU A 573 -15.10 12.88 -34.82
CA GLU A 573 -13.74 13.37 -34.84
C GLU A 573 -12.88 12.77 -33.71
N ALA A 574 -13.38 12.77 -32.47
CA ALA A 574 -12.68 12.14 -31.34
C ALA A 574 -12.43 10.65 -31.57
N LEU A 575 -13.44 9.94 -32.08
CA LEU A 575 -13.30 8.53 -32.47
C LEU A 575 -12.24 8.36 -33.57
N GLY A 576 -12.19 9.27 -34.55
CA GLY A 576 -11.15 9.28 -35.58
C GLY A 576 -9.75 9.38 -34.98
N LEU A 577 -9.52 10.37 -34.10
CA LEU A 577 -8.24 10.59 -33.43
C LEU A 577 -7.78 9.39 -32.60
N LEU A 578 -8.71 8.72 -31.90
CA LEU A 578 -8.39 7.52 -31.12
C LEU A 578 -8.12 6.31 -32.02
N LYS A 579 -8.92 6.14 -33.08
CA LYS A 579 -8.80 5.03 -34.03
C LYS A 579 -7.47 5.07 -34.78
N GLU A 580 -6.98 6.25 -35.15
CA GLU A 580 -5.64 6.45 -35.73
C GLU A 580 -4.52 5.93 -34.81
N GLN A 581 -4.76 5.86 -33.51
CA GLN A 581 -3.82 5.38 -32.50
C GLN A 581 -4.11 3.93 -32.05
N GLY A 582 -5.06 3.25 -32.68
CA GLY A 582 -5.48 1.89 -32.33
C GLY A 582 -6.35 1.80 -31.07
N ILE A 583 -6.97 2.90 -30.63
CA ILE A 583 -7.71 3.00 -29.38
C ILE A 583 -9.22 2.99 -29.67
N SER A 584 -9.97 2.19 -28.91
CA SER A 584 -11.45 2.13 -28.99
C SER A 584 -12.08 2.87 -27.81
N ALA A 585 -13.24 3.51 -28.03
CA ALA A 585 -13.97 4.21 -26.99
C ALA A 585 -15.49 4.13 -27.22
N GLU A 586 -16.25 4.08 -26.13
CA GLU A 586 -17.71 4.25 -26.14
C GLU A 586 -18.08 5.73 -26.28
N VAL A 587 -19.24 6.03 -26.85
CA VAL A 587 -19.74 7.40 -26.96
C VAL A 587 -21.01 7.57 -26.15
N ARG A 588 -21.07 8.61 -25.33
CA ARG A 588 -22.27 9.04 -24.61
C ARG A 588 -22.60 10.49 -24.98
N HIS A 589 -23.81 10.66 -25.50
CA HIS A 589 -24.40 11.97 -25.76
C HIS A 589 -25.29 12.35 -24.59
N VAL A 590 -25.02 13.52 -24.02
CA VAL A 590 -25.63 13.92 -22.75
C VAL A 590 -26.20 15.33 -22.90
N HIS A 591 -27.41 15.54 -22.38
CA HIS A 591 -28.09 16.83 -22.44
C HIS A 591 -28.06 17.51 -21.06
N THR A 592 -27.85 18.82 -21.04
CA THR A 592 -28.00 19.61 -19.80
C THR A 592 -29.47 19.91 -19.53
N GLN A 593 -29.85 19.94 -18.25
CA GLN A 593 -31.14 20.50 -17.84
C GLN A 593 -31.08 22.04 -17.91
N PRO A 594 -32.22 22.74 -18.08
CA PRO A 594 -32.24 24.21 -18.04
C PRO A 594 -31.60 24.75 -16.76
N GLY A 595 -30.57 25.59 -16.90
CA GLY A 595 -29.81 26.16 -15.78
C GLY A 595 -28.70 25.26 -15.19
N GLN A 596 -28.53 24.03 -15.67
CA GLN A 596 -27.46 23.14 -15.22
C GLN A 596 -26.12 23.50 -15.89
N HIS A 597 -25.07 23.68 -15.08
CA HIS A 597 -23.73 23.95 -15.59
C HIS A 597 -23.14 22.73 -16.32
N ILE A 598 -22.53 22.93 -17.50
CA ILE A 598 -21.94 21.85 -18.30
C ILE A 598 -20.88 21.07 -17.53
N GLY A 599 -20.02 21.76 -16.77
CA GLY A 599 -18.98 21.13 -15.95
C GLY A 599 -19.56 20.21 -14.90
N ALA A 600 -20.62 20.63 -14.20
CA ALA A 600 -21.32 19.80 -13.22
C ALA A 600 -21.97 18.57 -13.88
N ARG A 601 -22.55 18.73 -15.08
CA ARG A 601 -23.10 17.59 -15.82
C ARG A 601 -22.01 16.60 -16.23
N LEU A 602 -20.87 17.09 -16.72
CA LEU A 602 -19.72 16.24 -17.06
C LEU A 602 -19.22 15.42 -15.86
N LEU A 603 -19.07 16.06 -14.69
CA LEU A 603 -18.66 15.37 -13.46
C LEU A 603 -19.66 14.29 -13.05
N SER A 604 -20.97 14.60 -13.12
CA SER A 604 -22.03 13.62 -12.83
C SER A 604 -22.00 12.42 -13.78
N GLU A 605 -21.66 12.60 -15.05
CA GLU A 605 -21.53 11.51 -16.01
C GLU A 605 -20.26 10.68 -15.75
N ALA A 606 -19.16 11.33 -15.39
CA ALA A 606 -17.94 10.63 -15.01
C ALA A 606 -18.17 9.73 -13.79
N GLU A 607 -18.92 10.20 -12.79
CA GLU A 607 -19.35 9.40 -11.64
C GLU A 607 -20.29 8.25 -12.06
N ALA A 608 -21.26 8.52 -12.95
CA ALA A 608 -22.25 7.52 -13.38
C ALA A 608 -21.62 6.32 -14.13
N VAL A 609 -20.48 6.53 -14.79
CA VAL A 609 -19.72 5.46 -15.44
C VAL A 609 -18.60 4.91 -14.56
N ALA A 610 -18.48 5.35 -13.31
CA ALA A 610 -17.40 4.97 -12.40
C ALA A 610 -16.00 5.26 -12.95
N ALA A 611 -15.84 6.42 -13.61
CA ALA A 611 -14.55 6.85 -14.13
C ALA A 611 -13.53 7.10 -13.01
N ASP A 612 -12.26 6.80 -13.29
CA ASP A 612 -11.13 7.07 -12.40
C ASP A 612 -10.22 8.22 -12.89
N ALA A 613 -10.49 8.76 -14.09
CA ALA A 613 -9.88 9.99 -14.58
C ALA A 613 -10.75 10.69 -15.64
N ILE A 614 -10.48 11.98 -15.85
CA ILE A 614 -11.07 12.77 -16.94
C ILE A 614 -9.95 13.28 -17.86
N VAL A 615 -10.17 13.31 -19.17
CA VAL A 615 -9.37 14.05 -20.14
C VAL A 615 -10.23 15.18 -20.70
N MET A 616 -9.74 16.42 -20.63
CA MET A 616 -10.45 17.57 -21.18
C MET A 616 -9.51 18.64 -21.75
N GLY A 617 -10.03 19.46 -22.66
CA GLY A 617 -9.35 20.71 -23.02
C GLY A 617 -9.36 21.70 -21.85
N ALA A 618 -8.28 22.48 -21.71
CA ALA A 618 -8.20 23.57 -20.73
C ALA A 618 -8.91 24.84 -21.25
N PHE A 619 -8.43 26.03 -20.82
CA PHE A 619 -9.10 27.31 -21.05
C PHE A 619 -9.20 27.72 -22.53
N ARG A 620 -10.28 28.45 -22.89
CA ARG A 620 -10.57 28.95 -24.25
C ARG A 620 -9.95 30.32 -24.55
N PHE A 621 -9.90 31.19 -23.54
CA PHE A 621 -9.44 32.58 -23.64
C PHE A 621 -8.40 32.87 -22.54
N GLY A 622 -7.68 33.99 -22.64
CA GLY A 622 -6.71 34.41 -21.62
C GLY A 622 -7.30 34.42 -20.20
N GLN A 623 -6.46 34.02 -19.24
CA GLN A 623 -6.68 33.81 -17.80
C GLN A 623 -7.86 34.57 -17.16
N ILE A 624 -7.95 35.88 -17.35
CA ILE A 624 -8.93 36.76 -16.68
C ILE A 624 -10.37 36.47 -17.13
N PHE A 625 -10.59 36.04 -18.37
CA PHE A 625 -11.94 35.99 -18.95
C PHE A 625 -12.72 34.72 -18.61
N GLU A 626 -12.09 33.59 -18.28
CA GLU A 626 -12.83 32.36 -17.95
C GLU A 626 -13.04 32.15 -16.45
N TRP A 627 -12.20 32.79 -15.62
CA TRP A 627 -12.33 32.76 -14.18
C TRP A 627 -13.42 33.68 -13.66
N VAL A 628 -13.57 34.86 -14.28
CA VAL A 628 -14.62 35.83 -13.94
C VAL A 628 -16.00 35.34 -14.38
N PHE A 629 -16.08 34.55 -15.46
CA PHE A 629 -17.35 34.14 -16.06
C PHE A 629 -17.73 32.66 -15.82
N GLY A 630 -16.96 31.93 -15.00
CA GLY A 630 -17.31 30.57 -14.57
C GLY A 630 -17.35 29.54 -15.71
N GLY A 631 -16.26 29.38 -16.46
CA GLY A 631 -16.20 28.41 -17.57
C GLY A 631 -16.27 26.94 -17.13
N VAL A 632 -16.49 26.01 -18.09
CA VAL A 632 -16.50 24.54 -17.86
C VAL A 632 -15.25 24.06 -17.14
N THR A 633 -14.08 24.54 -17.59
CA THR A 633 -12.78 24.23 -17.01
C THR A 633 -12.71 24.67 -15.54
N HIS A 634 -13.18 25.87 -15.22
CA HIS A 634 -13.17 26.39 -13.84
C HIS A 634 -14.07 25.57 -12.91
N GLU A 635 -15.27 25.21 -13.39
CA GLU A 635 -16.18 24.38 -12.63
C GLU A 635 -15.59 22.99 -12.35
N VAL A 636 -14.97 22.37 -13.35
CA VAL A 636 -14.31 21.07 -13.17
C VAL A 636 -13.14 21.21 -12.18
N LEU A 637 -12.29 22.21 -12.34
CA LEU A 637 -11.15 22.43 -11.44
C LEU A 637 -11.58 22.68 -9.99
N ARG A 638 -12.74 23.31 -9.74
CA ARG A 638 -13.29 23.55 -8.39
C ARG A 638 -13.96 22.32 -7.78
N HIS A 639 -14.67 21.52 -8.57
CA HIS A 639 -15.57 20.50 -8.03
C HIS A 639 -15.15 19.06 -8.33
N THR A 640 -14.18 18.82 -9.21
CA THR A 640 -13.74 17.46 -9.53
C THR A 640 -13.18 16.76 -8.30
N ARG A 641 -13.53 15.48 -8.19
CA ARG A 641 -12.92 14.49 -7.28
C ARG A 641 -12.05 13.48 -8.02
N LEU A 642 -12.01 13.57 -9.35
CA LEU A 642 -11.21 12.74 -10.24
C LEU A 642 -9.96 13.50 -10.70
N PRO A 643 -8.81 12.81 -10.86
CA PRO A 643 -7.68 13.35 -11.60
C PRO A 643 -8.11 13.79 -13.01
N VAL A 644 -7.64 14.96 -13.45
CA VAL A 644 -8.02 15.53 -14.75
C VAL A 644 -6.77 15.79 -15.58
N PHE A 645 -6.63 15.06 -16.68
CA PHE A 645 -5.68 15.40 -17.73
C PHE A 645 -6.20 16.59 -18.54
N MET A 646 -5.36 17.60 -18.68
CA MET A 646 -5.71 18.87 -19.28
C MET A 646 -4.64 19.32 -20.26
N MET A 647 -5.07 20.00 -21.32
CA MET A 647 -4.16 20.60 -22.29
C MET A 647 -4.75 21.90 -22.85
N HIS A 648 -3.93 22.95 -22.89
CA HIS A 648 -4.26 24.25 -23.47
C HIS A 648 -3.78 24.37 -24.93
#